data_AF-A0A522YZ62-F1
#
_entry.id   AF-A0A522YZ62-F1
#
_cell.length_a   1.000
_cell.length_b   1.000
_cell.length_c   1.000
_cell.angle_alpha   90.00
_cell.angle_beta   90.00
_cell.angle_gamma   90.00
#
_symmetry.space_group_name_H-M   'P 1'
#
loop_
_entity.id
_entity.type
_entity.pdbx_description
1 polymer ?
#
loop_
_entity_poly.entity_id
_entity_poly.type
_entity_poly.pdbx_seq_one_letter_code
_entity_poly.pdbx_strand_id
1 'polypeptide(L)'
;MLLTPLVLLLSASLPSLSAAESVRVQAAATLAGDLGPGVAALERRGLLITSGDSKPARLLDVAWEPLGRAAASAKRLTEFLAAYDAARKGSDPADPADAFSDLRAVAPGGLLSEPVRAALAALSARASARAALGDAAPALLKKGSAYGTSWGRGLRDGGSAELFALLSGPKPSSDASRHVAAWASAVGRGGFPAALEAGRADGAPSAGLAEDLAAYLADQASLEALAAASERLAKLERDSDARLALGDVRAAAPKLAEAPDLTERLKEILAAADEPGSVKLTAPELHARSEDGSAFEPDDKAVFSIAYWVDGLGKGEQTDVVEALYLDQGSQGLTLVRRDAHKRAAGGPYVVNVEAAVPAAGRLTYRLVLDSADGAPLSREASVPVSEALDALRAAAGRAEGLARACRLAESTAAWHEVLAGLDEQKSAARTKLASEVKARLRAAEAWAREKADLGESLDGARLYATPERCEYRTDRAERALKLLAGLPAGCDRGEGGASGVAAELSGLARVTDSRRRLQEGFRASLKKARDAESSCRPADAARLYASALALLDSDTGARCGELEGEYQTVRLSDLPRVAGAERLSGAVEGELAKARKRFSAGDPPAALAILLPLSTALRRLPDARCHAALVKEADELAQGAGVAVA
;
A
#
# COMPACT_ATOMS: atom_id res chain seq x y z
N MET A 1 -67.79 -83.28 -13.62
CA MET A 1 -66.45 -82.83 -13.22
C MET A 1 -66.25 -81.41 -13.72
N LEU A 2 -66.08 -80.46 -12.79
CA LEU A 2 -65.18 -79.26 -12.81
C LEU A 2 -65.17 -78.39 -14.09
N LEU A 3 -65.38 -77.06 -14.10
CA LEU A 3 -65.21 -75.98 -13.11
C LEU A 3 -65.93 -74.69 -13.57
N THR A 4 -66.22 -73.86 -12.57
CA THR A 4 -66.76 -72.50 -12.46
C THR A 4 -65.86 -71.39 -13.09
N PRO A 5 -66.30 -70.11 -13.15
CA PRO A 5 -65.83 -69.09 -14.11
C PRO A 5 -64.56 -68.35 -13.67
N LEU A 6 -63.77 -67.92 -14.65
CA LEU A 6 -62.65 -66.98 -14.44
C LEU A 6 -63.21 -65.55 -14.33
N VAL A 7 -63.40 -65.15 -13.08
CA VAL A 7 -63.58 -63.77 -12.63
C VAL A 7 -62.22 -63.07 -12.60
N LEU A 8 -62.22 -61.75 -12.83
CA LEU A 8 -61.19 -60.75 -12.45
C LEU A 8 -59.80 -60.88 -13.09
N LEU A 9 -59.49 -59.94 -14.00
CA LEU A 9 -58.19 -59.25 -14.13
C LEU A 9 -58.34 -58.05 -15.07
N LEU A 10 -59.24 -57.13 -14.71
CA LEU A 10 -59.37 -55.78 -15.26
C LEU A 10 -59.05 -54.80 -14.13
N SER A 11 -57.81 -54.89 -13.67
CA SER A 11 -57.17 -53.98 -12.72
C SER A 11 -55.68 -54.32 -12.73
N ALA A 12 -55.04 -54.16 -13.89
CA ALA A 12 -53.62 -53.86 -13.91
C ALA A 12 -53.52 -52.40 -13.47
N SER A 13 -53.39 -52.23 -12.16
CA SER A 13 -52.93 -51.01 -11.53
C SER A 13 -51.69 -50.54 -12.28
N LEU A 14 -51.75 -49.34 -12.86
CA LEU A 14 -50.55 -48.57 -13.23
C LEU A 14 -49.64 -48.54 -11.99
N PRO A 15 -48.44 -49.12 -12.01
CA PRO A 15 -47.47 -48.85 -10.97
C PRO A 15 -46.98 -47.40 -11.14
N SER A 16 -47.53 -46.53 -10.31
CA SER A 16 -46.91 -45.38 -9.64
C SER A 16 -46.02 -44.42 -10.45
N LEU A 17 -46.67 -43.39 -11.03
CA LEU A 17 -46.12 -42.02 -11.17
C LEU A 17 -45.52 -41.46 -9.85
N SER A 18 -45.83 -42.07 -8.70
CA SER A 18 -45.36 -41.65 -7.37
C SER A 18 -43.95 -42.16 -7.00
N ALA A 19 -43.34 -43.07 -7.77
CA ALA A 19 -42.06 -43.68 -7.38
C ALA A 19 -40.88 -42.71 -7.58
N ALA A 20 -40.78 -42.02 -8.72
CA ALA A 20 -39.68 -41.08 -9.00
C ALA A 20 -39.71 -39.83 -8.10
N GLU A 21 -40.91 -39.28 -7.85
CA GLU A 21 -41.11 -38.20 -6.88
C GLU A 21 -40.66 -38.66 -5.48
N SER A 22 -40.98 -39.90 -5.09
CA SER A 22 -40.57 -40.44 -3.79
C SER A 22 -39.05 -40.57 -3.64
N VAL A 23 -38.31 -40.91 -4.70
CA VAL A 23 -36.86 -41.11 -4.64
C VAL A 23 -36.10 -39.80 -4.45
N ARG A 24 -36.48 -38.73 -5.17
CA ARG A 24 -35.83 -37.41 -5.07
C ARG A 24 -36.20 -36.68 -3.78
N VAL A 25 -37.44 -36.86 -3.32
CA VAL A 25 -37.89 -36.45 -1.98
C VAL A 25 -37.14 -37.25 -0.90
N GLN A 26 -36.93 -38.56 -1.09
CA GLN A 26 -36.18 -39.41 -0.18
C GLN A 26 -34.70 -39.02 -0.11
N ALA A 27 -34.08 -38.66 -1.25
CA ALA A 27 -32.71 -38.15 -1.28
C ALA A 27 -32.59 -36.82 -0.52
N ALA A 28 -33.53 -35.89 -0.73
CA ALA A 28 -33.58 -34.63 0.01
C ALA A 28 -33.88 -34.82 1.51
N ALA A 29 -34.77 -35.74 1.85
CA ALA A 29 -35.07 -36.10 3.25
C ALA A 29 -33.86 -36.75 3.92
N THR A 30 -33.10 -37.57 3.19
CA THR A 30 -31.85 -38.17 3.65
C THR A 30 -30.78 -37.11 3.91
N LEU A 31 -30.59 -36.18 2.98
CA LEU A 31 -29.72 -35.00 3.16
C LEU A 31 -30.13 -34.18 4.38
N ALA A 32 -31.43 -33.89 4.53
CA ALA A 32 -31.95 -33.13 5.65
C ALA A 32 -31.78 -33.87 6.99
N GLY A 33 -31.94 -35.20 7.00
CA GLY A 33 -31.73 -36.04 8.18
C GLY A 33 -30.27 -36.09 8.61
N ASP A 34 -29.35 -36.32 7.68
CA ASP A 34 -27.93 -36.51 7.98
C ASP A 34 -27.19 -35.18 8.20
N LEU A 35 -27.51 -34.16 7.40
CA LEU A 35 -26.79 -32.89 7.40
C LEU A 35 -27.51 -31.73 8.12
N GLY A 36 -28.84 -31.79 8.26
CA GLY A 36 -29.63 -30.72 8.86
C GLY A 36 -29.34 -29.35 8.22
N PRO A 37 -28.92 -28.32 9.00
CA PRO A 37 -28.54 -27.01 8.47
C PRO A 37 -27.37 -27.03 7.46
N GLY A 38 -26.58 -28.11 7.45
CA GLY A 38 -25.49 -28.34 6.50
C GLY A 38 -25.97 -28.39 5.05
N VAL A 39 -27.23 -28.79 4.78
CA VAL A 39 -27.79 -28.80 3.42
C VAL A 39 -27.75 -27.41 2.82
N ALA A 40 -28.26 -26.40 3.53
CA ALA A 40 -28.28 -25.02 3.05
C ALA A 40 -26.86 -24.44 2.86
N ALA A 41 -25.90 -24.89 3.67
CA ALA A 41 -24.49 -24.52 3.49
C ALA A 41 -23.89 -25.16 2.22
N LEU A 42 -24.17 -26.43 1.96
CA LEU A 42 -23.74 -27.09 0.73
C LEU A 42 -24.40 -26.48 -0.52
N GLU A 43 -25.66 -26.04 -0.44
CA GLU A 43 -26.31 -25.28 -1.52
C GLU A 43 -25.64 -23.94 -1.79
N ARG A 44 -25.39 -23.14 -0.75
CA ARG A 44 -24.69 -21.85 -0.89
C ARG A 44 -23.29 -22.00 -1.47
N ARG A 45 -22.65 -23.15 -1.26
CA ARG A 45 -21.33 -23.49 -1.80
C ARG A 45 -21.36 -24.27 -3.10
N GLY A 46 -22.54 -24.45 -3.70
CA GLY A 46 -22.67 -25.04 -5.03
C GLY A 46 -22.39 -26.54 -5.10
N LEU A 47 -22.52 -27.25 -3.98
CA LEU A 47 -22.22 -28.68 -3.91
C LEU A 47 -23.46 -29.53 -4.23
N LEU A 48 -24.65 -28.98 -3.99
CA LEU A 48 -25.92 -29.61 -4.28
C LEU A 48 -26.99 -28.57 -4.60
N ILE A 49 -28.05 -29.01 -5.26
CA ILE A 49 -29.17 -28.18 -5.67
C ILE A 49 -30.45 -28.86 -5.20
N THR A 50 -31.24 -28.20 -4.35
CA THR A 50 -32.60 -28.66 -4.03
C THR A 50 -33.67 -27.79 -4.69
N SER A 51 -34.92 -28.25 -4.77
CA SER A 51 -36.06 -27.48 -5.31
C SER A 51 -36.40 -26.20 -4.54
N GLY A 52 -35.67 -25.88 -3.47
CA GLY A 52 -35.83 -24.67 -2.68
C GLY A 52 -36.94 -24.80 -1.64
N ASP A 53 -37.74 -23.76 -1.45
CA ASP A 53 -38.76 -23.68 -0.38
C ASP A 53 -40.01 -24.54 -0.63
N SER A 54 -40.12 -25.18 -1.80
CA SER A 54 -41.20 -26.13 -2.11
C SER A 54 -41.19 -27.29 -1.11
N LYS A 55 -42.35 -27.60 -0.52
CA LYS A 55 -42.50 -28.79 0.35
C LYS A 55 -43.35 -29.84 -0.37
N PRO A 56 -42.88 -31.10 -0.47
CA PRO A 56 -41.59 -31.61 0.01
C PRO A 56 -40.40 -31.11 -0.83
N ALA A 57 -39.25 -30.89 -0.17
CA ALA A 57 -38.02 -30.51 -0.87
C ALA A 57 -37.48 -31.70 -1.68
N ARG A 58 -36.85 -31.43 -2.83
CA ARG A 58 -36.34 -32.45 -3.75
C ARG A 58 -34.90 -32.18 -4.13
N LEU A 59 -34.07 -33.21 -4.25
CA LEU A 59 -32.68 -33.08 -4.69
C LEU A 59 -32.60 -33.08 -6.22
N LEU A 60 -32.34 -31.92 -6.80
CA LEU A 60 -32.36 -31.72 -8.25
C LEU A 60 -31.06 -32.16 -8.90
N ASP A 61 -29.93 -31.73 -8.35
CA ASP A 61 -28.61 -31.98 -8.92
C ASP A 61 -27.52 -31.96 -7.84
N VAL A 62 -26.39 -32.62 -8.13
CA VAL A 62 -25.25 -32.78 -7.22
C VAL A 62 -23.95 -32.60 -7.98
N ALA A 63 -23.08 -31.70 -7.48
CA ALA A 63 -21.72 -31.58 -7.98
C ALA A 63 -20.86 -32.69 -7.36
N TRP A 64 -20.94 -33.91 -7.93
CA TRP A 64 -20.39 -35.13 -7.33
C TRP A 64 -18.91 -35.06 -6.97
N GLU A 65 -18.05 -34.55 -7.85
CA GLU A 65 -16.62 -34.47 -7.59
C GLU A 65 -16.29 -33.44 -6.47
N PRO A 66 -16.79 -32.18 -6.53
CA PRO A 66 -16.68 -31.25 -5.40
C PRO A 66 -17.24 -31.80 -4.08
N LEU A 67 -18.40 -32.45 -4.09
CA LEU A 67 -19.01 -33.07 -2.90
C LEU A 67 -18.15 -34.19 -2.33
N GLY A 68 -17.62 -35.06 -3.20
CA GLY A 68 -16.71 -36.14 -2.80
C GLY A 68 -15.43 -35.61 -2.16
N ARG A 69 -14.85 -34.52 -2.68
CA ARG A 69 -13.69 -33.86 -2.06
C ARG A 69 -14.03 -33.23 -0.70
N ALA A 70 -15.19 -32.59 -0.61
CA ALA A 70 -15.68 -32.01 0.64
C ALA A 70 -15.87 -33.10 1.72
N ALA A 71 -16.46 -34.25 1.35
CA ALA A 71 -16.61 -35.40 2.23
C ALA A 71 -15.25 -36.00 2.65
N ALA A 72 -14.34 -36.24 1.70
CA ALA A 72 -13.00 -36.76 1.99
C ALA A 72 -12.18 -35.84 2.91
N SER A 73 -12.41 -34.53 2.82
CA SER A 73 -11.72 -33.50 3.62
C SER A 73 -12.47 -33.12 4.90
N ALA A 74 -13.67 -33.65 5.13
CA ALA A 74 -14.60 -33.17 6.16
C ALA A 74 -14.04 -33.25 7.59
N LYS A 75 -13.36 -34.36 7.91
CA LYS A 75 -12.70 -34.53 9.21
C LYS A 75 -11.60 -33.48 9.43
N ARG A 76 -10.75 -33.27 8.42
CA ARG A 76 -9.68 -32.27 8.47
C ARG A 76 -10.22 -30.84 8.54
N LEU A 77 -11.29 -30.54 7.82
CA LEU A 77 -11.99 -29.26 7.91
C LEU A 77 -12.57 -29.03 9.32
N THR A 78 -13.06 -30.08 9.97
CA THR A 78 -13.55 -30.01 11.36
C THR A 78 -12.41 -29.76 12.35
N GLU A 79 -11.28 -30.44 12.20
CA GLU A 79 -10.05 -30.20 12.97
C GLU A 79 -9.53 -28.77 12.77
N PHE A 80 -9.56 -28.28 11.52
CA PHE A 80 -9.23 -26.90 11.18
C PHE A 80 -10.15 -25.90 11.88
N LEU A 81 -11.46 -26.11 11.87
CA LEU A 81 -12.42 -25.22 12.54
C LEU A 81 -12.19 -25.19 14.06
N ALA A 82 -11.92 -26.33 14.68
CA ALA A 82 -11.60 -26.40 16.10
C ALA A 82 -10.31 -25.63 16.43
N ALA A 83 -9.26 -25.78 15.60
CA ALA A 83 -8.01 -25.05 15.71
C ALA A 83 -8.19 -23.53 15.49
N TYR A 84 -9.01 -23.14 14.52
CA TYR A 84 -9.38 -21.75 14.24
C TYR A 84 -10.13 -21.13 15.43
N ASP A 85 -11.13 -21.82 16.00
CA ASP A 85 -11.90 -21.34 17.15
C ASP A 85 -11.07 -21.29 18.43
N ALA A 86 -10.12 -22.20 18.63
CA ALA A 86 -9.14 -22.13 19.71
C ALA A 86 -8.28 -20.88 19.56
N ALA A 87 -7.67 -20.68 18.38
CA ALA A 87 -6.79 -19.54 18.11
C ALA A 87 -7.49 -18.20 18.33
N ARG A 88 -8.77 -18.09 17.94
CA ARG A 88 -9.63 -16.91 18.22
C ARG A 88 -9.80 -16.64 19.72
N LYS A 89 -9.96 -17.69 20.53
CA LYS A 89 -10.09 -17.58 21.99
C LYS A 89 -8.74 -17.35 22.70
N GLY A 90 -7.65 -17.19 21.93
CA GLY A 90 -6.30 -17.03 22.47
C GLY A 90 -5.74 -18.32 23.08
N SER A 91 -6.38 -19.46 22.83
CA SER A 91 -5.88 -20.79 23.17
C SER A 91 -5.25 -21.39 21.92
N ASP A 92 -4.03 -21.88 22.01
CA ASP A 92 -3.35 -22.38 20.82
C ASP A 92 -3.53 -23.90 20.71
N PRO A 93 -3.89 -24.44 19.52
CA PRO A 93 -3.91 -25.88 19.29
C PRO A 93 -2.49 -26.45 19.43
N ALA A 94 -2.38 -27.68 19.94
CA ALA A 94 -1.11 -28.27 20.41
C ALA A 94 -0.02 -28.45 19.33
N ASP A 95 -0.39 -28.43 18.06
CA ASP A 95 0.43 -28.33 16.83
C ASP A 95 -0.57 -28.53 15.66
N PRO A 96 -0.27 -28.30 14.36
CA PRO A 96 1.05 -28.28 13.71
C PRO A 96 1.24 -27.19 12.64
N ALA A 97 2.48 -26.81 12.39
CA ALA A 97 2.87 -26.10 11.17
C ALA A 97 2.34 -26.77 9.87
N ASP A 98 2.15 -28.09 9.91
CA ASP A 98 1.82 -28.95 8.77
C ASP A 98 0.46 -29.70 8.82
N ALA A 99 -0.40 -29.54 9.86
CA ALA A 99 -1.65 -30.37 9.97
C ALA A 99 -2.54 -30.30 8.74
N PHE A 100 -2.55 -29.12 8.13
CA PHE A 100 -3.51 -28.76 7.10
C PHE A 100 -2.83 -28.62 5.73
N SER A 101 -1.62 -29.17 5.58
CA SER A 101 -0.90 -29.21 4.31
C SER A 101 -1.68 -30.00 3.25
N ASP A 102 -2.38 -31.05 3.67
CA ASP A 102 -3.33 -31.84 2.88
C ASP A 102 -4.50 -30.97 2.35
N LEU A 103 -5.11 -30.14 3.20
CA LEU A 103 -6.17 -29.20 2.80
C LEU A 103 -5.70 -28.14 1.79
N ARG A 104 -4.40 -27.81 1.76
CA ARG A 104 -3.85 -26.88 0.75
C ARG A 104 -3.73 -27.50 -0.64
N ALA A 105 -3.53 -28.82 -0.69
CA ALA A 105 -3.43 -29.58 -1.94
C ALA A 105 -4.80 -29.80 -2.60
N VAL A 106 -5.89 -29.65 -1.84
CA VAL A 106 -7.25 -29.72 -2.39
C VAL A 106 -7.52 -28.50 -3.28
N ALA A 107 -8.18 -28.74 -4.42
CA ALA A 107 -8.56 -27.70 -5.36
C ALA A 107 -9.39 -26.60 -4.68
N PRO A 108 -9.18 -25.32 -5.03
CA PRO A 108 -9.98 -24.22 -4.47
C PRO A 108 -11.46 -24.35 -4.85
N GLY A 109 -12.35 -23.93 -3.95
CA GLY A 109 -13.80 -23.90 -4.18
C GLY A 109 -14.63 -24.79 -3.25
N GLY A 110 -15.95 -24.80 -3.40
CA GLY A 110 -16.88 -25.45 -2.48
C GLY A 110 -16.69 -25.00 -1.02
N LEU A 111 -16.48 -25.96 -0.10
CA LEU A 111 -16.17 -25.66 1.31
C LEU A 111 -14.76 -25.05 1.52
N LEU A 112 -13.85 -25.17 0.54
CA LEU A 112 -12.50 -24.59 0.55
C LEU A 112 -12.42 -23.33 -0.33
N SER A 113 -13.41 -22.45 -0.19
CA SER A 113 -13.41 -21.11 -0.80
C SER A 113 -12.18 -20.27 -0.40
N GLU A 114 -11.86 -19.24 -1.17
CA GLU A 114 -10.70 -18.36 -0.94
C GLU A 114 -10.60 -17.80 0.49
N PRO A 115 -11.68 -17.30 1.13
CA PRO A 115 -11.60 -16.83 2.52
C PRO A 115 -11.24 -17.93 3.53
N VAL A 116 -11.70 -19.17 3.28
CA VAL A 116 -11.37 -20.34 4.13
C VAL A 116 -9.90 -20.72 3.95
N ARG A 117 -9.39 -20.69 2.71
CA ARG A 117 -7.96 -20.92 2.43
C ARG A 117 -7.07 -19.83 3.03
N ALA A 118 -7.50 -18.57 3.00
CA ALA A 118 -6.80 -17.47 3.66
C ALA A 118 -6.74 -17.68 5.18
N ALA A 119 -7.85 -18.10 5.80
CA ALA A 119 -7.90 -18.47 7.22
C ALA A 119 -6.97 -19.66 7.53
N LEU A 120 -6.97 -20.69 6.68
CA LEU A 120 -6.08 -21.85 6.78
C LEU A 120 -4.60 -21.43 6.75
N ALA A 121 -4.22 -20.62 5.76
CA ALA A 121 -2.85 -20.14 5.60
C ALA A 121 -2.41 -19.27 6.78
N ALA A 122 -3.27 -18.37 7.26
CA ALA A 122 -2.99 -17.54 8.42
C ALA A 122 -2.85 -18.38 9.70
N LEU A 123 -3.72 -19.37 9.89
CA LEU A 123 -3.67 -20.26 11.05
C LEU A 123 -2.39 -21.11 11.04
N SER A 124 -2.02 -21.71 9.91
CA SER A 124 -0.76 -22.44 9.80
C SER A 124 0.46 -21.54 10.01
N ALA A 125 0.49 -20.35 9.41
CA ALA A 125 1.61 -19.42 9.59
C ALA A 125 1.76 -19.01 11.06
N ARG A 126 0.64 -18.78 11.75
CA ARG A 126 0.59 -18.55 13.20
C ARG A 126 1.14 -19.74 13.97
N ALA A 127 0.72 -20.97 13.64
CA ALA A 127 1.18 -22.19 14.30
C ALA A 127 2.69 -22.41 14.10
N SER A 128 3.21 -22.31 12.88
CA SER A 128 4.64 -22.45 12.57
C SER A 128 5.49 -21.42 13.30
N ALA A 129 5.08 -20.14 13.25
CA ALA A 129 5.79 -19.05 13.90
C ALA A 129 5.81 -19.20 15.42
N ARG A 130 4.71 -19.66 16.01
CA ARG A 130 4.62 -19.96 17.43
C ARG A 130 5.51 -21.14 17.82
N ALA A 131 5.46 -22.25 17.07
CA ALA A 131 6.27 -23.43 17.33
C ALA A 131 7.77 -23.09 17.34
N ALA A 132 8.22 -22.22 16.42
CA ALA A 132 9.60 -21.72 16.40
C ALA A 132 9.97 -20.93 17.68
N LEU A 133 9.02 -20.18 18.25
CA LEU A 133 9.22 -19.35 19.45
C LEU A 133 8.98 -20.10 20.78
N GLY A 134 8.37 -21.27 20.74
CA GLY A 134 8.00 -22.08 21.90
C GLY A 134 7.05 -21.38 22.89
N ASP A 135 7.11 -21.79 24.15
CA ASP A 135 6.23 -21.29 25.23
C ASP A 135 6.40 -19.80 25.54
N ALA A 136 7.49 -19.19 25.10
CA ALA A 136 7.76 -17.77 25.28
C ALA A 136 6.91 -16.88 24.35
N ALA A 137 6.37 -17.42 23.26
CA ALA A 137 5.69 -16.66 22.21
C ALA A 137 4.62 -15.66 22.71
N PRO A 138 3.70 -16.00 23.63
CA PRO A 138 2.70 -15.04 24.12
C PRO A 138 3.32 -13.83 24.84
N ALA A 139 4.38 -14.05 25.62
CA ALA A 139 5.07 -13.00 26.34
C ALA A 139 5.90 -12.12 25.40
N LEU A 140 6.53 -12.72 24.39
CA LEU A 140 7.29 -12.01 23.36
C LEU A 140 6.37 -11.16 22.47
N LEU A 141 5.20 -11.68 22.09
CA LEU A 141 4.23 -10.96 21.26
C LEU A 141 3.74 -9.67 21.93
N LYS A 142 3.49 -9.70 23.23
CA LYS A 142 3.15 -8.50 24.02
C LYS A 142 4.30 -7.49 24.09
N LYS A 143 5.54 -7.97 24.10
CA LYS A 143 6.74 -7.13 24.20
C LYS A 143 7.23 -6.61 22.84
N GLY A 144 6.79 -7.23 21.73
CA GLY A 144 7.22 -6.89 20.37
C GLY A 144 8.68 -7.19 20.07
N SER A 145 9.36 -7.99 20.91
CA SER A 145 10.78 -8.26 20.77
C SER A 145 11.17 -9.66 21.25
N ALA A 146 12.06 -10.32 20.49
CA ALA A 146 12.66 -11.60 20.82
C ALA A 146 13.72 -11.56 21.94
N TYR A 147 14.03 -10.40 22.54
CA TYR A 147 15.00 -10.29 23.65
C TYR A 147 14.65 -11.12 24.90
N GLY A 148 13.43 -11.66 24.97
CA GLY A 148 13.04 -12.61 26.01
C GLY A 148 13.44 -14.06 25.76
N THR A 149 14.06 -14.41 24.63
CA THR A 149 14.57 -15.79 24.36
C THR A 149 15.96 -16.00 24.99
N SER A 150 16.45 -17.25 25.06
CA SER A 150 17.78 -17.55 25.63
C SER A 150 18.90 -16.79 24.91
N TRP A 151 18.85 -16.76 23.58
CA TRP A 151 19.78 -16.04 22.71
C TRP A 151 19.56 -14.53 22.77
N GLY A 152 18.30 -14.08 22.78
CA GLY A 152 17.93 -12.68 22.95
C GLY A 152 18.43 -12.08 24.27
N ARG A 153 18.42 -12.84 25.37
CA ARG A 153 19.00 -12.43 26.65
C ARG A 153 20.52 -12.32 26.57
N GLY A 154 21.19 -13.28 25.94
CA GLY A 154 22.65 -13.24 25.72
C GLY A 154 23.10 -12.00 24.95
N LEU A 155 22.39 -11.63 23.87
CA LEU A 155 22.65 -10.40 23.10
C LEU A 155 22.40 -9.12 23.90
N ARG A 156 21.30 -9.07 24.66
CA ARG A 156 20.94 -7.91 25.48
C ARG A 156 21.97 -7.67 26.58
N ASP A 157 22.37 -8.74 27.26
CA ASP A 157 23.19 -8.68 28.47
C ASP A 157 24.70 -8.68 28.16
N GLY A 158 25.14 -9.13 26.97
CA GLY A 158 26.56 -9.34 26.64
C GLY A 158 27.17 -8.60 25.44
N GLY A 159 26.38 -7.99 24.53
CA GLY A 159 26.95 -7.52 23.24
C GLY A 159 26.27 -6.35 22.55
N SER A 160 25.32 -5.68 23.19
CA SER A 160 24.49 -4.64 22.55
C SER A 160 25.25 -3.38 22.11
N ALA A 161 26.49 -3.14 22.55
CA ALA A 161 27.31 -2.00 22.11
C ALA A 161 28.21 -2.34 20.90
N GLU A 162 28.85 -3.51 20.89
CA GLU A 162 29.73 -3.97 19.80
C GLU A 162 28.93 -4.34 18.54
N LEU A 163 27.84 -5.08 18.71
CA LEU A 163 26.93 -5.44 17.62
C LEU A 163 26.27 -4.20 16.99
N PHE A 164 26.06 -3.18 17.81
CA PHE A 164 25.49 -1.90 17.43
C PHE A 164 26.48 -1.01 16.68
N ALA A 165 27.73 -0.95 17.14
CA ALA A 165 28.81 -0.26 16.43
C ALA A 165 29.11 -0.88 15.05
N LEU A 166 29.00 -2.21 14.93
CA LEU A 166 29.20 -2.95 13.69
C LEU A 166 28.05 -2.76 12.67
N LEU A 167 26.79 -2.68 13.12
CA LEU A 167 25.62 -2.60 12.23
C LEU A 167 25.14 -1.17 11.92
N SER A 168 25.50 -0.18 12.74
CA SER A 168 24.99 1.21 12.60
C SER A 168 25.95 2.16 11.88
N GLY A 169 27.16 1.70 11.53
CA GLY A 169 28.26 2.59 11.15
C GLY A 169 28.66 3.55 12.28
N PRO A 170 29.54 4.54 12.02
CA PRO A 170 30.27 5.29 13.04
C PRO A 170 29.44 6.23 13.93
N LYS A 171 28.10 6.27 13.82
CA LYS A 171 27.25 7.09 14.71
C LYS A 171 25.96 6.36 15.14
N PRO A 172 25.78 6.08 16.44
CA PRO A 172 24.55 5.49 16.96
C PRO A 172 23.38 6.48 16.95
N SER A 173 22.23 6.06 16.40
CA SER A 173 20.95 6.79 16.54
C SER A 173 20.12 6.23 17.71
N SER A 174 19.19 7.04 18.25
CA SER A 174 18.32 6.69 19.37
C SER A 174 17.27 5.61 19.07
N ASP A 175 17.07 5.24 17.79
CA ASP A 175 16.09 4.22 17.34
C ASP A 175 16.78 2.90 16.92
N ALA A 176 17.87 2.60 17.61
CA ALA A 176 18.75 1.44 17.45
C ALA A 176 18.08 0.10 17.11
N SER A 177 17.16 -0.34 17.98
CA SER A 177 16.50 -1.65 17.86
C SER A 177 15.59 -1.72 16.63
N ARG A 178 15.07 -0.57 16.17
CA ARG A 178 14.24 -0.49 14.96
C ARG A 178 15.08 -0.61 13.69
N HIS A 179 16.33 -0.12 13.72
CA HIS A 179 17.28 -0.21 12.62
C HIS A 179 17.76 -1.65 12.38
N VAL A 180 18.10 -2.37 13.45
CA VAL A 180 18.49 -3.79 13.38
C VAL A 180 17.34 -4.66 12.86
N ALA A 181 16.11 -4.42 13.32
CA ALA A 181 14.92 -5.12 12.84
C ALA A 181 14.63 -4.83 11.35
N ALA A 182 14.73 -3.57 10.92
CA ALA A 182 14.52 -3.18 9.53
C ALA A 182 15.59 -3.76 8.58
N TRP A 183 16.84 -3.75 9.00
CA TRP A 183 17.95 -4.32 8.23
C TRP A 183 17.83 -5.85 8.10
N ALA A 184 17.49 -6.55 9.19
CA ALA A 184 17.25 -8.00 9.16
C ALA A 184 16.07 -8.40 8.25
N SER A 185 15.01 -7.58 8.21
CA SER A 185 13.87 -7.77 7.30
C SER A 185 14.28 -7.61 5.82
N ALA A 186 15.23 -6.71 5.53
CA ALA A 186 15.68 -6.42 4.16
C ALA A 186 16.64 -7.47 3.56
N VAL A 187 17.50 -8.08 4.38
CA VAL A 187 18.55 -9.02 3.90
C VAL A 187 18.02 -10.45 3.73
N GLY A 188 16.94 -10.81 4.44
CA GLY A 188 16.34 -12.15 4.39
C GLY A 188 17.23 -13.26 4.98
N ARG A 189 16.64 -14.44 5.22
CA ARG A 189 17.33 -15.58 5.89
C ARG A 189 18.60 -16.06 5.18
N GLY A 190 18.67 -15.92 3.85
CA GLY A 190 19.78 -16.44 3.03
C GLY A 190 20.96 -15.50 2.82
N GLY A 191 20.77 -14.18 2.93
CA GLY A 191 21.83 -13.18 2.69
C GLY A 191 22.56 -12.73 3.96
N PHE A 192 22.01 -13.06 5.13
CA PHE A 192 22.48 -12.55 6.42
C PHE A 192 23.91 -12.98 6.78
N PRO A 193 24.31 -14.26 6.63
CA PRO A 193 25.69 -14.67 6.88
C PRO A 193 26.68 -13.94 5.96
N ALA A 194 26.37 -13.80 4.67
CA ALA A 194 27.25 -13.12 3.71
C ALA A 194 27.41 -11.61 3.99
N ALA A 195 26.34 -10.95 4.46
CA ALA A 195 26.39 -9.53 4.83
C ALA A 195 27.17 -9.29 6.14
N LEU A 196 27.06 -10.20 7.11
CA LEU A 196 27.86 -10.16 8.35
C LEU A 196 29.34 -10.44 8.07
N GLU A 197 29.61 -11.37 7.15
CA GLU A 197 30.94 -11.72 6.65
C GLU A 197 31.58 -10.60 5.84
N ALA A 198 30.81 -9.84 5.05
CA ALA A 198 31.32 -8.64 4.38
C ALA A 198 31.78 -7.56 5.39
N GLY A 199 31.14 -7.50 6.57
CA GLY A 199 31.59 -6.70 7.71
C GLY A 199 32.84 -7.24 8.43
N ARG A 200 33.32 -8.47 8.14
CA ARG A 200 34.56 -9.02 8.73
C ARG A 200 35.81 -8.22 8.36
N ALA A 201 35.78 -7.44 7.27
CA ALA A 201 36.93 -6.64 6.86
C ALA A 201 37.30 -5.53 7.85
N ASP A 202 36.37 -5.11 8.73
CA ASP A 202 36.50 -3.89 9.55
C ASP A 202 36.57 -4.15 11.08
N GLY A 203 36.70 -5.40 11.54
CA GLY A 203 36.88 -5.74 12.97
C GLY A 203 35.83 -6.73 13.49
N ALA A 204 36.24 -7.97 13.74
CA ALA A 204 35.35 -9.12 13.81
C ALA A 204 34.53 -9.29 15.12
N PRO A 205 33.25 -9.71 15.04
CA PRO A 205 32.53 -10.32 16.16
C PRO A 205 32.99 -11.77 16.42
N SER A 206 32.79 -12.27 17.65
CA SER A 206 33.07 -13.68 17.97
C SER A 206 32.10 -14.62 17.26
N ALA A 207 32.52 -15.86 16.97
CA ALA A 207 31.65 -16.85 16.31
C ALA A 207 30.34 -17.12 17.09
N GLY A 208 30.42 -17.14 18.42
CA GLY A 208 29.23 -17.26 19.28
C GLY A 208 28.27 -16.07 19.16
N LEU A 209 28.79 -14.84 19.01
CA LEU A 209 27.94 -13.65 18.80
C LEU A 209 27.21 -13.68 17.44
N ALA A 210 27.85 -14.23 16.41
CA ALA A 210 27.23 -14.40 15.09
C ALA A 210 26.11 -15.46 15.13
N GLU A 211 26.33 -16.57 15.83
CA GLU A 211 25.31 -17.62 16.05
C GLU A 211 24.12 -17.10 16.87
N ASP A 212 24.39 -16.39 17.97
CA ASP A 212 23.36 -15.79 18.82
C ASP A 212 22.52 -14.77 18.05
N LEU A 213 23.16 -13.93 17.21
CA LEU A 213 22.47 -12.95 16.37
C LEU A 213 21.61 -13.62 15.30
N ALA A 214 22.12 -14.67 14.64
CA ALA A 214 21.33 -15.43 13.66
C ALA A 214 20.08 -16.04 14.31
N ALA A 215 20.23 -16.62 15.50
CA ALA A 215 19.13 -17.20 16.27
C ALA A 215 18.11 -16.12 16.70
N TYR A 216 18.58 -14.97 17.21
CA TYR A 216 17.71 -13.86 17.57
C TYR A 216 16.91 -13.31 16.38
N LEU A 217 17.54 -13.16 15.22
CA LEU A 217 16.83 -12.68 14.03
C LEU A 217 15.82 -13.70 13.50
N ALA A 218 16.12 -14.99 13.62
CA ALA A 218 15.15 -16.05 13.32
C ALA A 218 13.94 -15.99 14.26
N ASP A 219 14.17 -15.78 15.56
CA ASP A 219 13.12 -15.58 16.56
C ASP A 219 12.32 -14.29 16.27
N GLN A 220 13.00 -13.17 15.98
CA GLN A 220 12.37 -11.88 15.69
C GLN A 220 11.51 -11.95 14.41
N ALA A 221 11.99 -12.60 13.36
CA ALA A 221 11.21 -12.84 12.14
C ALA A 221 9.99 -13.74 12.42
N SER A 222 10.15 -14.75 13.27
CA SER A 222 9.04 -15.60 13.71
C SER A 222 8.02 -14.80 14.54
N LEU A 223 8.47 -13.86 15.36
CA LEU A 223 7.61 -12.97 16.13
C LEU A 223 6.79 -12.03 15.25
N GLU A 224 7.42 -11.45 14.22
CA GLU A 224 6.75 -10.62 13.22
C GLU A 224 5.74 -11.43 12.40
N ALA A 225 6.12 -12.64 11.97
CA ALA A 225 5.22 -13.56 11.28
C ALA A 225 4.01 -13.94 12.16
N LEU A 226 4.23 -14.19 13.45
CA LEU A 226 3.18 -14.48 14.42
C LEU A 226 2.22 -13.28 14.57
N ALA A 227 2.75 -12.06 14.67
CA ALA A 227 1.96 -10.84 14.75
C ALA A 227 1.13 -10.62 13.48
N ALA A 228 1.76 -10.71 12.30
CA ALA A 228 1.11 -10.54 11.00
C ALA A 228 0.02 -11.60 10.75
N ALA A 229 0.27 -12.87 11.10
CA ALA A 229 -0.72 -13.94 10.99
C ALA A 229 -1.91 -13.71 11.93
N SER A 230 -1.66 -13.22 13.16
CA SER A 230 -2.71 -12.88 14.12
C SER A 230 -3.57 -11.72 13.63
N GLU A 231 -2.96 -10.69 13.06
CA GLU A 231 -3.67 -9.56 12.46
C GLU A 231 -4.53 -10.01 11.26
N ARG A 232 -4.00 -10.89 10.40
CA ARG A 232 -4.75 -11.46 9.27
C ARG A 232 -5.98 -12.24 9.72
N LEU A 233 -5.84 -13.10 10.75
CA LEU A 233 -6.99 -13.81 11.33
C LEU A 233 -8.03 -12.82 11.88
N ALA A 234 -7.61 -11.79 12.62
CA ALA A 234 -8.51 -10.78 13.15
C ALA A 234 -9.20 -9.94 12.05
N LYS A 235 -8.55 -9.72 10.91
CA LYS A 235 -9.16 -9.08 9.72
C LYS A 235 -10.23 -9.96 9.11
N LEU A 236 -9.94 -11.26 8.92
CA LEU A 236 -10.91 -12.23 8.39
C LEU A 236 -12.15 -12.36 9.28
N GLU A 237 -12.02 -12.18 10.60
CA GLU A 237 -13.18 -12.19 11.51
C GLU A 237 -14.10 -10.97 11.35
N ARG A 238 -13.59 -9.85 10.83
CA ARG A 238 -14.38 -8.63 10.58
C ARG A 238 -15.07 -8.67 9.22
N ASP A 239 -14.48 -9.38 8.27
CA ASP A 239 -14.99 -9.58 6.93
C ASP A 239 -16.32 -10.38 6.97
N SER A 240 -17.36 -9.87 6.32
CA SER A 240 -18.68 -10.52 6.24
C SER A 240 -18.63 -11.83 5.46
N ASP A 241 -17.86 -11.85 4.38
CA ASP A 241 -17.84 -12.93 3.40
C ASP A 241 -17.01 -14.08 3.96
N ALA A 242 -15.90 -13.76 4.62
CA ALA A 242 -15.13 -14.76 5.37
C ALA A 242 -15.92 -15.38 6.53
N ARG A 243 -16.71 -14.59 7.26
CA ARG A 243 -17.58 -15.11 8.33
C ARG A 243 -18.67 -16.03 7.82
N LEU A 244 -19.37 -15.63 6.75
CA LEU A 244 -20.37 -16.47 6.09
C LEU A 244 -19.71 -17.76 5.58
N ALA A 245 -18.55 -17.62 4.94
CA ALA A 245 -17.81 -18.74 4.41
C ALA A 245 -17.42 -19.77 5.47
N LEU A 246 -16.85 -19.32 6.60
CA LEU A 246 -16.51 -20.18 7.73
C LEU A 246 -17.76 -20.73 8.43
N GLY A 247 -18.86 -19.97 8.46
CA GLY A 247 -20.16 -20.43 8.96
C GLY A 247 -20.70 -21.62 8.17
N ASP A 248 -20.58 -21.59 6.84
CA ASP A 248 -20.97 -22.70 5.98
C ASP A 248 -20.14 -23.96 6.23
N VAL A 249 -18.82 -23.81 6.39
CA VAL A 249 -17.95 -24.95 6.74
C VAL A 249 -18.33 -25.51 8.11
N ARG A 250 -18.64 -24.65 9.10
CA ARG A 250 -19.10 -25.09 10.43
C ARG A 250 -20.42 -25.87 10.38
N ALA A 251 -21.32 -25.51 9.47
CA ALA A 251 -22.60 -26.19 9.32
C ALA A 251 -22.47 -27.53 8.58
N ALA A 252 -21.59 -27.61 7.57
CA ALA A 252 -21.51 -28.78 6.69
C ALA A 252 -20.42 -29.80 7.08
N ALA A 253 -19.21 -29.35 7.43
CA ALA A 253 -18.06 -30.25 7.57
C ALA A 253 -18.20 -31.29 8.71
N PRO A 254 -18.69 -30.96 9.92
CA PRO A 254 -18.88 -31.96 10.97
C PRO A 254 -19.89 -33.05 10.56
N LYS A 255 -20.96 -32.64 9.87
CA LYS A 255 -22.01 -33.55 9.41
C LYS A 255 -21.56 -34.45 8.27
N LEU A 256 -20.77 -33.93 7.34
CA LEU A 256 -20.12 -34.75 6.32
C LEU A 256 -19.11 -35.74 6.93
N ALA A 257 -18.43 -35.38 8.02
CA ALA A 257 -17.53 -36.29 8.72
C ALA A 257 -18.28 -37.41 9.47
N GLU A 258 -19.49 -37.13 9.96
CA GLU A 258 -20.40 -38.10 10.58
C GLU A 258 -21.06 -39.04 9.55
N ALA A 259 -21.14 -38.65 8.28
CA ALA A 259 -21.79 -39.39 7.19
C ALA A 259 -20.82 -39.67 6.00
N PRO A 260 -19.77 -40.48 6.18
CA PRO A 260 -18.73 -40.71 5.17
C PRO A 260 -19.22 -41.43 3.91
N ASP A 261 -20.32 -42.17 4.00
CA ASP A 261 -20.96 -42.94 2.92
C ASP A 261 -22.10 -42.16 2.23
N LEU A 262 -22.37 -40.92 2.63
CA LEU A 262 -23.46 -40.09 2.09
C LEU A 262 -23.43 -40.00 0.57
N THR A 263 -22.24 -39.82 -0.03
CA THR A 263 -22.09 -39.68 -1.47
C THR A 263 -22.55 -40.94 -2.22
N GLU A 264 -22.14 -42.12 -1.74
CA GLU A 264 -22.51 -43.39 -2.37
C GLU A 264 -23.99 -43.71 -2.13
N ARG A 265 -24.50 -43.48 -0.91
CA ARG A 265 -25.93 -43.62 -0.60
C ARG A 265 -26.80 -42.72 -1.47
N LEU A 266 -26.39 -41.48 -1.73
CA LEU A 266 -27.13 -40.58 -2.62
C LEU A 266 -27.10 -41.07 -4.06
N LYS A 267 -25.97 -41.59 -4.55
CA LYS A 267 -25.91 -42.20 -5.89
C LYS A 267 -26.85 -43.39 -5.99
N GLU A 268 -26.88 -44.27 -4.99
CA GLU A 268 -27.76 -45.44 -4.95
C GLU A 268 -29.24 -45.04 -4.94
N ILE A 269 -29.61 -44.07 -4.11
CA ILE A 269 -30.98 -43.53 -4.07
C ILE A 269 -31.33 -42.97 -5.45
N LEU A 270 -30.48 -42.11 -6.02
CA LEU A 270 -30.77 -41.46 -7.30
C LEU A 270 -30.73 -42.40 -8.51
N ALA A 271 -30.00 -43.52 -8.45
CA ALA A 271 -29.95 -44.53 -9.51
C ALA A 271 -31.28 -45.30 -9.67
N ALA A 272 -32.17 -45.27 -8.67
CA ALA A 272 -33.48 -45.91 -8.73
C ALA A 272 -34.56 -45.04 -9.41
N ALA A 273 -34.23 -43.82 -9.85
CA ALA A 273 -35.17 -42.88 -10.46
C ALA A 273 -35.00 -42.83 -11.98
N ASP A 274 -35.65 -43.74 -12.71
CA ASP A 274 -35.81 -43.66 -14.17
C ASP A 274 -37.29 -43.79 -14.56
N GLU A 275 -38.00 -42.66 -14.53
CA GLU A 275 -39.19 -42.47 -15.37
C GLU A 275 -39.14 -41.09 -16.05
N PRO A 276 -39.54 -41.00 -17.34
CA PRO A 276 -39.55 -39.73 -18.06
C PRO A 276 -40.55 -38.76 -17.43
N GLY A 277 -40.09 -37.54 -17.13
CA GLY A 277 -40.93 -36.49 -16.55
C GLY A 277 -42.03 -35.98 -17.49
N SER A 278 -42.98 -35.24 -16.92
CA SER A 278 -44.01 -34.50 -17.65
C SER A 278 -43.43 -33.41 -18.55
N VAL A 279 -42.25 -32.88 -18.25
CA VAL A 279 -41.60 -31.83 -19.05
C VAL A 279 -40.82 -32.46 -20.22
N LYS A 280 -40.85 -31.81 -21.39
CA LYS A 280 -39.99 -32.14 -22.53
C LYS A 280 -39.32 -30.88 -23.07
N LEU A 281 -38.04 -31.00 -23.42
CA LEU A 281 -37.24 -29.93 -24.01
C LEU A 281 -37.26 -30.02 -25.54
N THR A 282 -37.30 -28.89 -26.24
CA THR A 282 -37.22 -28.89 -27.72
C THR A 282 -35.85 -29.19 -28.27
N ALA A 283 -34.80 -28.85 -27.52
CA ALA A 283 -33.44 -28.90 -28.00
C ALA A 283 -32.58 -29.82 -27.13
N PRO A 284 -31.59 -30.50 -27.74
CA PRO A 284 -30.61 -31.29 -27.00
C PRO A 284 -29.63 -30.41 -26.22
N GLU A 285 -29.52 -29.12 -26.53
CA GLU A 285 -28.55 -28.19 -25.94
C GLU A 285 -29.24 -26.88 -25.52
N LEU A 286 -28.67 -26.18 -24.53
CA LEU A 286 -29.09 -24.84 -24.13
C LEU A 286 -28.50 -23.83 -25.11
N HIS A 287 -29.32 -22.95 -25.70
CA HIS A 287 -28.80 -21.94 -26.62
C HIS A 287 -28.20 -20.78 -25.83
N ALA A 288 -26.93 -20.49 -26.06
CA ALA A 288 -26.24 -19.31 -25.55
C ALA A 288 -25.92 -18.36 -26.71
N ARG A 289 -26.27 -17.09 -26.56
CA ARG A 289 -25.83 -16.01 -27.47
C ARG A 289 -25.37 -14.82 -26.67
N SER A 290 -24.40 -14.08 -27.19
CA SER A 290 -24.09 -12.75 -26.68
C SER A 290 -25.25 -11.81 -26.98
N GLU A 291 -25.41 -10.78 -26.15
CA GLU A 291 -26.47 -9.77 -26.32
C GLU A 291 -26.35 -9.04 -27.66
N ASP A 292 -25.11 -8.82 -28.13
CA ASP A 292 -24.75 -8.09 -29.35
C ASP A 292 -24.32 -8.99 -30.52
N GLY A 293 -24.26 -10.31 -30.32
CA GLY A 293 -23.85 -11.28 -31.34
C GLY A 293 -22.33 -11.40 -31.54
N SER A 294 -21.49 -10.77 -30.71
CA SER A 294 -20.03 -10.94 -30.74
C SER A 294 -19.57 -12.22 -30.04
N ALA A 295 -18.27 -12.53 -30.12
CA ALA A 295 -17.66 -13.49 -29.21
C ALA A 295 -17.79 -13.00 -27.76
N PHE A 296 -17.90 -13.92 -26.80
CA PHE A 296 -18.03 -13.57 -25.38
C PHE A 296 -16.70 -13.08 -24.82
N GLU A 297 -16.75 -11.99 -24.07
CA GLU A 297 -15.65 -11.49 -23.26
C GLU A 297 -16.03 -11.45 -21.77
N PRO A 298 -15.04 -11.41 -20.87
CA PRO A 298 -15.32 -11.16 -19.45
C PRO A 298 -16.13 -9.87 -19.26
N ASP A 299 -17.08 -9.92 -18.34
CA ASP A 299 -18.05 -8.86 -18.01
C ASP A 299 -19.16 -8.62 -19.05
N ASP A 300 -19.19 -9.38 -20.15
CA ASP A 300 -20.35 -9.39 -21.05
C ASP A 300 -21.55 -10.07 -20.40
N LYS A 301 -22.71 -9.94 -21.05
CA LYS A 301 -23.91 -10.71 -20.74
C LYS A 301 -24.15 -11.77 -21.79
N ALA A 302 -24.36 -12.99 -21.32
CA ALA A 302 -24.84 -14.10 -22.11
C ALA A 302 -26.35 -14.27 -21.93
N VAL A 303 -27.04 -14.41 -23.04
CA VAL A 303 -28.47 -14.70 -23.11
C VAL A 303 -28.64 -16.20 -23.33
N PHE A 304 -29.17 -16.88 -22.33
CA PHE A 304 -29.49 -18.30 -22.35
C PHE A 304 -30.97 -18.50 -22.65
N SER A 305 -31.27 -19.29 -23.67
CA SER A 305 -32.65 -19.57 -24.05
C SER A 305 -32.89 -21.02 -24.44
N ILE A 306 -34.06 -21.52 -24.07
CA ILE A 306 -34.57 -22.83 -24.50
C ILE A 306 -36.09 -22.83 -24.36
N ALA A 307 -36.76 -23.64 -25.18
CA ALA A 307 -38.19 -23.88 -25.04
C ALA A 307 -38.47 -25.27 -24.44
N TYR A 308 -39.56 -25.38 -23.69
CA TYR A 308 -40.03 -26.62 -23.08
C TYR A 308 -41.56 -26.73 -23.10
N TRP A 309 -42.04 -27.97 -23.04
CA TRP A 309 -43.45 -28.35 -23.03
C TRP A 309 -43.75 -29.09 -21.73
N VAL A 310 -44.98 -28.99 -21.26
CA VAL A 310 -45.50 -29.74 -20.12
C VAL A 310 -46.58 -30.69 -20.64
N ASP A 311 -46.28 -31.97 -20.68
CA ASP A 311 -47.17 -33.05 -21.11
C ASP A 311 -47.77 -33.79 -19.91
N GLY A 312 -48.81 -34.61 -20.14
CA GLY A 312 -49.35 -35.50 -19.10
C GLY A 312 -50.33 -34.87 -18.10
N LEU A 313 -50.58 -33.56 -18.19
CA LEU A 313 -51.59 -32.85 -17.39
C LEU A 313 -52.98 -32.88 -18.05
N GLY A 314 -54.03 -32.94 -17.24
CA GLY A 314 -55.42 -32.83 -17.67
C GLY A 314 -55.79 -31.43 -18.16
N LYS A 315 -56.91 -31.32 -18.87
CA LYS A 315 -57.39 -30.03 -19.41
C LYS A 315 -57.75 -29.07 -18.26
N GLY A 316 -57.03 -27.95 -18.17
CA GLY A 316 -57.22 -26.94 -17.13
C GLY A 316 -56.34 -27.13 -15.90
N GLU A 317 -55.56 -28.20 -15.84
CA GLU A 317 -54.59 -28.44 -14.78
C GLU A 317 -53.29 -27.66 -15.03
N GLN A 318 -52.61 -27.30 -13.93
CA GLN A 318 -51.33 -26.60 -13.95
C GLN A 318 -50.38 -27.30 -12.98
N THR A 319 -49.10 -27.32 -13.31
CA THR A 319 -48.02 -27.77 -12.42
C THR A 319 -47.05 -26.63 -12.15
N ASP A 320 -46.38 -26.67 -11.02
CA ASP A 320 -45.30 -25.74 -10.69
C ASP A 320 -44.01 -26.22 -11.38
N VAL A 321 -43.38 -25.32 -12.15
CA VAL A 321 -42.12 -25.53 -12.85
C VAL A 321 -41.10 -24.52 -12.35
N VAL A 322 -39.99 -25.02 -11.80
CA VAL A 322 -38.83 -24.24 -11.38
C VAL A 322 -37.83 -24.19 -12.53
N GLU A 323 -37.44 -22.97 -12.91
CA GLU A 323 -36.44 -22.67 -13.92
C GLU A 323 -35.20 -22.13 -13.20
N ALA A 324 -34.10 -22.90 -13.18
CA ALA A 324 -32.90 -22.52 -12.45
C ALA A 324 -31.64 -22.61 -13.32
N LEU A 325 -30.92 -21.50 -13.46
CA LEU A 325 -29.66 -21.39 -14.20
C LEU A 325 -28.48 -21.37 -13.23
N TYR A 326 -27.48 -22.20 -13.51
CA TYR A 326 -26.25 -22.35 -12.75
C TYR A 326 -25.02 -22.13 -13.63
N LEU A 327 -23.96 -21.59 -13.05
CA LEU A 327 -22.62 -21.60 -13.62
C LEU A 327 -21.84 -22.76 -13.00
N ASP A 328 -21.43 -23.72 -13.82
CA ASP A 328 -20.55 -24.82 -13.44
C ASP A 328 -19.10 -24.34 -13.46
N GLN A 329 -18.51 -24.23 -12.28
CA GLN A 329 -17.12 -23.84 -12.04
C GLN A 329 -16.19 -25.05 -11.93
N GLY A 330 -16.65 -26.22 -12.40
CA GLY A 330 -15.93 -27.48 -12.39
C GLY A 330 -15.56 -27.88 -10.97
N SER A 331 -14.27 -27.76 -10.65
CA SER A 331 -13.76 -28.16 -9.35
C SER A 331 -14.31 -27.34 -8.17
N GLN A 332 -14.83 -26.14 -8.43
CA GLN A 332 -15.36 -25.25 -7.39
C GLN A 332 -16.84 -25.47 -7.07
N GLY A 333 -17.58 -26.21 -7.91
CA GLY A 333 -19.02 -26.45 -7.75
C GLY A 333 -19.89 -25.57 -8.66
N LEU A 334 -21.17 -25.49 -8.31
CA LEU A 334 -22.24 -24.84 -9.08
C LEU A 334 -22.66 -23.52 -8.44
N THR A 335 -22.46 -22.40 -9.12
CA THR A 335 -22.97 -21.10 -8.63
C THR A 335 -24.37 -20.85 -9.16
N LEU A 336 -25.34 -20.63 -8.27
CA LEU A 336 -26.69 -20.24 -8.68
C LEU A 336 -26.66 -18.84 -9.31
N VAL A 337 -27.07 -18.76 -10.57
CA VAL A 337 -27.16 -17.49 -11.32
C VAL A 337 -28.57 -16.91 -11.20
N ARG A 338 -29.59 -17.74 -11.40
CA ARG A 338 -31.00 -17.34 -11.34
C ARG A 338 -31.89 -18.54 -11.02
N ARG A 339 -32.96 -18.33 -10.26
CA ARG A 339 -34.02 -19.31 -10.01
C ARG A 339 -35.37 -18.62 -9.97
N ASP A 340 -36.30 -19.08 -10.80
CA ASP A 340 -37.69 -18.64 -10.83
C ASP A 340 -38.63 -19.85 -10.75
N ALA A 341 -39.84 -19.66 -10.23
CA ALA A 341 -40.88 -20.67 -10.19
C ALA A 341 -42.14 -20.17 -10.90
N HIS A 342 -42.73 -21.00 -11.76
CA HIS A 342 -43.85 -20.65 -12.62
C HIS A 342 -44.93 -21.72 -12.60
N LYS A 343 -46.20 -21.30 -12.64
CA LYS A 343 -47.31 -22.21 -12.95
C LYS A 343 -47.45 -22.38 -14.45
N ARG A 344 -47.40 -23.63 -14.92
CA ARG A 344 -47.49 -23.99 -16.34
C ARG A 344 -48.64 -24.96 -16.55
N ALA A 345 -49.49 -24.67 -17.54
CA ALA A 345 -50.56 -25.56 -17.97
C ALA A 345 -50.04 -26.62 -18.97
N ALA A 346 -50.83 -27.66 -19.22
CA ALA A 346 -50.56 -28.63 -20.27
C ALA A 346 -50.27 -27.95 -21.63
N GLY A 347 -49.21 -28.37 -22.32
CA GLY A 347 -48.79 -27.87 -23.63
C GLY A 347 -47.49 -27.05 -23.62
N GLY A 348 -47.31 -26.20 -24.62
CA GLY A 348 -46.12 -25.38 -24.84
C GLY A 348 -46.13 -24.78 -26.26
N PRO A 349 -45.06 -24.08 -26.69
CA PRO A 349 -43.82 -23.84 -25.95
C PRO A 349 -43.96 -22.83 -24.81
N TYR A 350 -43.37 -23.15 -23.67
CA TYR A 350 -42.88 -22.16 -22.72
C TYR A 350 -41.41 -21.88 -23.03
N VAL A 351 -40.98 -20.63 -22.88
CA VAL A 351 -39.61 -20.21 -23.22
C VAL A 351 -38.92 -19.69 -21.98
N VAL A 352 -37.78 -20.28 -21.67
CA VAL A 352 -36.80 -19.73 -20.72
C VAL A 352 -35.94 -18.74 -21.49
N ASN A 353 -35.79 -17.53 -20.96
CA ASN A 353 -34.87 -16.54 -21.48
C ASN A 353 -34.22 -15.78 -20.32
N VAL A 354 -32.93 -16.00 -20.12
CA VAL A 354 -32.18 -15.51 -18.97
C VAL A 354 -30.90 -14.83 -19.41
N GLU A 355 -30.70 -13.60 -18.96
CA GLU A 355 -29.41 -12.92 -19.02
C GLU A 355 -28.57 -13.33 -17.81
N ALA A 356 -27.30 -13.65 -18.06
CA ALA A 356 -26.31 -13.94 -17.04
C ALA A 356 -24.98 -13.28 -17.38
N ALA A 357 -24.28 -12.79 -16.35
CA ALA A 357 -22.95 -12.20 -16.53
C ALA A 357 -21.91 -13.29 -16.84
N VAL A 358 -20.91 -12.95 -17.65
CA VAL A 358 -19.75 -13.77 -17.97
C VAL A 358 -18.60 -13.38 -17.05
N PRO A 359 -18.35 -14.08 -15.92
CA PRO A 359 -17.47 -13.57 -14.87
C PRO A 359 -15.97 -13.73 -15.15
N ALA A 360 -15.58 -14.60 -16.09
CA ALA A 360 -14.18 -14.93 -16.32
C ALA A 360 -13.94 -15.39 -17.77
N ALA A 361 -12.68 -15.27 -18.21
CA ALA A 361 -12.23 -15.82 -19.48
C ALA A 361 -12.15 -17.36 -19.46
N GLY A 362 -12.01 -17.96 -20.65
CA GLY A 362 -11.94 -19.40 -20.83
C GLY A 362 -13.30 -20.05 -21.08
N ARG A 363 -13.37 -21.37 -21.01
CA ARG A 363 -14.61 -22.12 -21.25
C ARG A 363 -15.45 -22.13 -19.98
N LEU A 364 -16.61 -21.47 -20.03
CA LEU A 364 -17.60 -21.49 -18.96
C LEU A 364 -18.75 -22.43 -19.35
N THR A 365 -19.21 -23.26 -18.42
CA THR A 365 -20.37 -24.13 -18.65
C THR A 365 -21.53 -23.63 -17.83
N TYR A 366 -22.63 -23.27 -18.49
CA TYR A 366 -23.88 -22.92 -17.84
C TYR A 366 -24.84 -24.09 -17.93
N ARG A 367 -25.50 -24.40 -16.82
CA ARG A 367 -26.49 -25.49 -16.73
C ARG A 367 -27.84 -24.91 -16.36
N LEU A 368 -28.82 -25.09 -17.22
CA LEU A 368 -30.23 -24.88 -16.88
C LEU A 368 -30.80 -26.18 -16.32
N VAL A 369 -31.46 -26.10 -15.18
CA VAL A 369 -32.24 -27.17 -14.57
C VAL A 369 -33.71 -26.75 -14.56
N LEU A 370 -34.56 -27.57 -15.17
CA LEU A 370 -36.00 -27.49 -15.10
C LEU A 370 -36.52 -28.56 -14.16
N ASP A 371 -37.31 -28.17 -13.18
CA ASP A 371 -37.90 -29.08 -12.20
C ASP A 371 -39.42 -28.87 -12.16
N SER A 372 -40.22 -29.92 -12.27
CA SER A 372 -41.68 -29.88 -12.18
C SER A 372 -42.15 -30.73 -11.03
N ALA A 373 -43.28 -30.42 -10.37
CA ALA A 373 -43.80 -31.23 -9.24
C ALA A 373 -43.87 -32.74 -9.57
N ASP A 374 -44.27 -33.07 -10.80
CA ASP A 374 -44.48 -34.44 -11.27
C ASP A 374 -43.44 -34.82 -12.35
N GLY A 375 -42.23 -35.24 -11.94
CA GLY A 375 -41.22 -35.76 -12.88
C GLY A 375 -39.76 -35.64 -12.44
N ALA A 376 -38.87 -36.25 -13.22
CA ALA A 376 -37.42 -36.08 -13.06
C ALA A 376 -36.98 -34.69 -13.57
N PRO A 377 -36.05 -34.01 -12.88
CA PRO A 377 -35.53 -32.73 -13.34
C PRO A 377 -34.77 -32.92 -14.65
N LEU A 378 -34.97 -31.99 -15.58
CA LEU A 378 -34.28 -31.96 -16.86
C LEU A 378 -33.18 -30.92 -16.82
N SER A 379 -31.96 -31.31 -17.18
CA SER A 379 -30.84 -30.38 -17.31
C SER A 379 -30.37 -30.23 -18.75
N ARG A 380 -29.97 -29.02 -19.12
CA ARG A 380 -29.29 -28.72 -20.39
C ARG A 380 -28.14 -27.78 -20.15
N GLU A 381 -27.07 -28.01 -20.88
CA GLU A 381 -25.84 -27.25 -20.74
C GLU A 381 -25.53 -26.45 -21.99
N ALA A 382 -24.85 -25.34 -21.79
CA ALA A 382 -24.21 -24.56 -22.82
C ALA A 382 -22.77 -24.27 -22.40
N SER A 383 -21.80 -24.66 -23.23
CA SER A 383 -20.43 -24.20 -23.08
C SER A 383 -20.25 -22.90 -23.84
N VAL A 384 -19.87 -21.86 -23.11
CA VAL A 384 -19.60 -20.52 -23.62
C VAL A 384 -18.07 -20.34 -23.70
N PRO A 385 -17.49 -20.26 -24.91
CA PRO A 385 -16.08 -19.92 -25.06
C PRO A 385 -15.89 -18.41 -24.85
N VAL A 386 -15.19 -18.03 -23.79
CA VAL A 386 -14.88 -16.63 -23.47
C VAL A 386 -13.44 -16.32 -23.84
N SER A 387 -13.24 -15.24 -24.58
CA SER A 387 -11.91 -14.79 -25.04
C SER A 387 -11.00 -14.36 -23.88
N GLU A 388 -9.73 -14.77 -23.90
CA GLU A 388 -8.70 -14.29 -22.97
C GLU A 388 -8.12 -12.92 -23.37
N ALA A 389 -8.45 -12.41 -24.56
CA ALA A 389 -7.85 -11.20 -25.12
C ALA A 389 -8.10 -9.96 -24.24
N LEU A 390 -9.31 -9.81 -23.68
CA LEU A 390 -9.65 -8.67 -22.83
C LEU A 390 -8.82 -8.66 -21.53
N ASP A 391 -8.62 -9.82 -20.91
CA ASP A 391 -7.81 -9.94 -19.69
C ASP A 391 -6.33 -9.66 -19.98
N ALA A 392 -5.81 -10.10 -21.13
CA ALA A 392 -4.46 -9.75 -21.58
C ALA A 392 -4.29 -8.23 -21.76
N LEU A 393 -5.29 -7.55 -22.33
CA LEU A 393 -5.29 -6.09 -22.49
C LEU A 393 -5.40 -5.35 -21.15
N ARG A 394 -6.22 -5.85 -20.20
CA ARG A 394 -6.28 -5.33 -18.82
C ARG A 394 -4.95 -5.49 -18.09
N ALA A 395 -4.30 -6.64 -18.23
CA ALA A 395 -2.98 -6.86 -17.66
C ALA A 395 -1.92 -5.93 -18.28
N ALA A 396 -1.99 -5.69 -19.59
CA ALA A 396 -1.11 -4.73 -20.29
C ALA A 396 -1.35 -3.29 -19.82
N ALA A 397 -2.61 -2.87 -19.65
CA ALA A 397 -2.98 -1.59 -19.03
C ALA A 397 -2.41 -1.46 -17.61
N GLY A 398 -2.52 -2.52 -16.80
CA GLY A 398 -1.92 -2.59 -15.47
C GLY A 398 -0.40 -2.44 -15.48
N ARG A 399 0.30 -3.03 -16.46
CA ARG A 399 1.74 -2.83 -16.66
C ARG A 399 2.07 -1.39 -17.05
N ALA A 400 1.31 -0.79 -17.97
CA ALA A 400 1.48 0.60 -18.37
C ALA A 400 1.34 1.57 -17.18
N GLU A 401 0.33 1.36 -16.32
CA GLU A 401 0.17 2.08 -15.07
C GLU A 401 1.33 1.82 -14.09
N GLY A 402 1.80 0.58 -13.98
CA GLY A 402 2.97 0.23 -13.19
C GLY A 402 4.24 0.97 -13.61
N LEU A 403 4.47 1.09 -14.93
CA LEU A 403 5.56 1.86 -15.50
C LEU A 403 5.43 3.36 -15.15
N ALA A 404 4.23 3.93 -15.25
CA ALA A 404 3.99 5.33 -14.85
C ALA A 404 4.32 5.56 -13.38
N ARG A 405 3.85 4.67 -12.50
CA ARG A 405 4.13 4.73 -11.06
C ARG A 405 5.61 4.57 -10.74
N ALA A 406 6.36 3.85 -11.56
CA ALA A 406 7.81 3.73 -11.48
C ALA A 406 8.57 4.90 -12.16
N CYS A 407 7.87 5.94 -12.60
CA CYS A 407 8.39 7.08 -13.35
C CYS A 407 9.03 6.75 -14.72
N ARG A 408 8.72 5.59 -15.30
CA ARG A 408 9.13 5.21 -16.67
C ARG A 408 8.08 5.71 -17.68
N LEU A 409 7.94 7.03 -17.76
CA LEU A 409 6.79 7.68 -18.41
C LEU A 409 6.76 7.51 -19.94
N ALA A 410 7.92 7.51 -20.61
CA ALA A 410 8.00 7.25 -22.05
C ALA A 410 7.53 5.84 -22.39
N GLU A 411 7.98 4.85 -21.61
CA GLU A 411 7.57 3.45 -21.78
C GLU A 411 6.12 3.22 -21.41
N SER A 412 5.62 3.88 -20.36
CA SER A 412 4.21 3.87 -20.00
C SER A 412 3.34 4.40 -21.15
N THR A 413 3.74 5.51 -21.77
CA THR A 413 3.01 6.12 -22.90
C THR A 413 2.98 5.17 -24.10
N ALA A 414 4.11 4.56 -24.46
CA ALA A 414 4.18 3.56 -25.53
C ALA A 414 3.27 2.35 -25.22
N ALA A 415 3.33 1.82 -23.99
CA ALA A 415 2.49 0.70 -23.57
C ALA A 415 0.99 1.04 -23.60
N TRP A 416 0.59 2.27 -23.26
CA TRP A 416 -0.81 2.71 -23.39
C TRP A 416 -1.28 2.80 -24.84
N HIS A 417 -0.42 3.22 -25.78
CA HIS A 417 -0.72 3.19 -27.22
C HIS A 417 -0.90 1.75 -27.72
N GLU A 418 -0.05 0.82 -27.28
CA GLU A 418 -0.20 -0.61 -27.63
C GLU A 418 -1.51 -1.21 -27.13
N VAL A 419 -1.88 -0.92 -25.87
CA VAL A 419 -3.17 -1.34 -25.30
C VAL A 419 -4.33 -0.77 -26.11
N LEU A 420 -4.25 0.52 -26.49
CA LEU A 420 -5.31 1.16 -27.26
C LEU A 420 -5.48 0.53 -28.65
N ALA A 421 -4.37 0.22 -29.34
CA ALA A 421 -4.39 -0.45 -30.63
C ALA A 421 -5.05 -1.84 -30.56
N GLY A 422 -4.76 -2.61 -29.51
CA GLY A 422 -5.38 -3.94 -29.29
C GLY A 422 -6.88 -3.89 -28.95
N LEU A 423 -7.40 -2.74 -28.52
CA LEU A 423 -8.83 -2.57 -28.22
C LEU A 423 -9.67 -2.25 -29.46
N ASP A 424 -9.08 -1.70 -30.52
CA ASP A 424 -9.79 -1.25 -31.72
C ASP A 424 -10.17 -2.40 -32.68
N GLU A 425 -9.69 -3.63 -32.47
CA GLU A 425 -9.89 -4.77 -33.38
C GLU A 425 -11.30 -5.40 -33.32
N GLN A 426 -12.06 -5.22 -32.23
CA GLN A 426 -13.41 -5.79 -32.07
C GLN A 426 -14.32 -4.90 -31.22
N LYS A 427 -15.60 -4.80 -31.60
CA LYS A 427 -16.60 -3.96 -30.94
C LYS A 427 -17.42 -4.75 -29.92
N SER A 428 -16.91 -4.90 -28.70
CA SER A 428 -17.71 -5.29 -27.52
C SER A 428 -17.97 -4.06 -26.64
N ALA A 429 -19.03 -4.10 -25.83
CA ALA A 429 -19.31 -3.04 -24.85
C ALA A 429 -18.16 -2.92 -23.82
N ALA A 430 -17.61 -4.05 -23.38
CA ALA A 430 -16.50 -4.11 -22.44
C ALA A 430 -15.22 -3.45 -22.99
N ARG A 431 -14.83 -3.73 -24.24
CA ARG A 431 -13.68 -3.09 -24.90
C ARG A 431 -13.90 -1.60 -25.11
N THR A 432 -15.11 -1.20 -25.49
CA THR A 432 -15.43 0.23 -25.69
C THR A 432 -15.28 1.01 -24.39
N LYS A 433 -15.74 0.46 -23.27
CA LYS A 433 -15.55 1.04 -21.94
C LYS A 433 -14.07 1.13 -21.59
N LEU A 434 -13.33 0.03 -21.71
CA LEU A 434 -11.89 0.00 -21.42
C LEU A 434 -11.10 0.98 -22.31
N ALA A 435 -11.45 1.10 -23.59
CA ALA A 435 -10.81 2.05 -24.51
C ALA A 435 -11.01 3.51 -24.08
N SER A 436 -12.18 3.86 -23.53
CA SER A 436 -12.41 5.20 -22.99
C SER A 436 -11.51 5.50 -21.77
N GLU A 437 -11.33 4.51 -20.89
CA GLU A 437 -10.45 4.60 -19.72
C GLU A 437 -8.98 4.68 -20.14
N VAL A 438 -8.55 3.85 -21.09
CA VAL A 438 -7.21 3.83 -21.66
C VAL A 438 -6.89 5.16 -22.35
N LYS A 439 -7.80 5.73 -23.14
CA LYS A 439 -7.60 7.05 -23.78
C LYS A 439 -7.39 8.16 -22.75
N ALA A 440 -8.15 8.15 -21.65
CA ALA A 440 -7.96 9.12 -20.57
C ALA A 440 -6.60 8.94 -19.88
N ARG A 441 -6.20 7.69 -19.60
CA ARG A 441 -4.91 7.35 -18.99
C ARG A 441 -3.72 7.70 -19.89
N LEU A 442 -3.84 7.45 -21.18
CA LEU A 442 -2.84 7.82 -22.18
C LEU A 442 -2.61 9.33 -22.21
N ARG A 443 -3.68 10.14 -22.24
CA ARG A 443 -3.57 11.61 -22.19
C ARG A 443 -2.85 12.08 -20.92
N ALA A 444 -3.14 11.46 -19.78
CA ALA A 444 -2.45 11.75 -18.52
C ALA A 444 -0.96 11.35 -18.60
N ALA A 445 -0.64 10.18 -19.14
CA ALA A 445 0.74 9.73 -19.34
C ALA A 445 1.54 10.67 -20.25
N GLU A 446 0.94 11.14 -21.35
CA GLU A 446 1.55 12.12 -22.26
C GLU A 446 1.75 13.50 -21.58
N ALA A 447 0.87 13.89 -20.66
CA ALA A 447 1.05 15.10 -19.86
C ALA A 447 2.20 14.92 -18.85
N TRP A 448 2.23 13.80 -18.12
CA TRP A 448 3.31 13.49 -17.17
C TRP A 448 4.67 13.43 -17.86
N ALA A 449 4.77 12.84 -19.05
CA ALA A 449 6.03 12.79 -19.79
C ALA A 449 6.58 14.18 -20.12
N ARG A 450 5.70 15.12 -20.48
CA ARG A 450 6.05 16.54 -20.69
C ARG A 450 6.46 17.23 -19.39
N GLU A 451 5.66 17.09 -18.34
CA GLU A 451 5.95 17.65 -17.02
C GLU A 451 7.26 17.14 -16.42
N LYS A 452 7.64 15.87 -16.70
CA LYS A 452 8.92 15.30 -16.27
C LYS A 452 10.12 15.90 -16.99
N ALA A 453 9.99 16.23 -18.27
CA ALA A 453 11.03 16.96 -19.00
C ALA A 453 11.21 18.37 -18.43
N ASP A 454 10.11 19.10 -18.21
CA ASP A 454 10.12 20.44 -17.59
C ASP A 454 10.67 20.41 -16.15
N LEU A 455 10.44 19.31 -15.42
CA LEU A 455 11.02 19.09 -14.09
C LEU A 455 12.54 18.96 -14.17
N GLY A 456 13.06 18.22 -15.16
CA GLY A 456 14.50 18.10 -15.39
C GLY A 456 15.16 19.46 -15.60
N GLU A 457 14.62 20.26 -16.52
CA GLU A 457 15.13 21.62 -16.79
C GLU A 457 15.04 22.53 -15.55
N SER A 458 13.95 22.42 -14.77
CA SER A 458 13.76 23.23 -13.57
C SER A 458 14.69 22.82 -12.44
N LEU A 459 14.99 21.53 -12.29
CA LEU A 459 15.95 20.98 -11.32
C LEU A 459 17.37 21.45 -11.65
N ASP A 460 17.78 21.36 -12.92
CA ASP A 460 19.09 21.84 -13.34
C ASP A 460 19.24 23.36 -13.15
N GLY A 461 18.17 24.12 -13.44
CA GLY A 461 18.13 25.56 -13.13
C GLY A 461 18.21 25.86 -11.63
N ALA A 462 17.57 25.06 -10.79
CA ALA A 462 17.64 25.20 -9.33
C ALA A 462 19.05 24.88 -8.80
N ARG A 463 19.70 23.84 -9.34
CA ARG A 463 21.10 23.51 -9.04
C ARG A 463 22.02 24.67 -9.40
N LEU A 464 21.84 25.24 -10.60
CA LEU A 464 22.63 26.38 -11.08
C LEU A 464 22.47 27.62 -10.19
N TYR A 465 21.25 27.97 -9.77
CA TYR A 465 21.05 29.13 -8.89
C TYR A 465 21.51 28.91 -7.45
N ALA A 466 21.62 27.65 -7.03
CA ALA A 466 22.23 27.31 -5.75
C ALA A 466 23.76 27.32 -5.80
N THR A 467 24.41 27.43 -6.97
CA THR A 467 25.88 27.47 -7.02
C THR A 467 26.43 28.87 -6.68
N PRO A 468 27.65 28.95 -6.12
CA PRO A 468 28.34 30.22 -5.89
C PRO A 468 28.71 30.98 -7.17
N GLU A 469 28.72 30.31 -8.33
CA GLU A 469 29.20 30.88 -9.60
C GLU A 469 28.19 31.82 -10.24
N ARG A 470 26.88 31.61 -9.99
CA ARG A 470 25.80 32.34 -10.67
C ARG A 470 25.39 33.65 -9.98
N CYS A 471 25.55 33.74 -8.67
CA CYS A 471 25.27 34.94 -7.86
C CYS A 471 23.84 35.52 -7.86
N GLU A 472 22.91 34.96 -8.63
CA GLU A 472 21.53 35.46 -8.73
C GLU A 472 20.60 34.95 -7.60
N TYR A 473 20.94 33.80 -6.99
CA TYR A 473 20.19 33.12 -5.91
C TYR A 473 18.65 33.24 -5.96
N ARG A 474 18.04 32.68 -7.00
CA ARG A 474 16.58 32.69 -7.19
C ARG A 474 15.93 31.35 -6.83
N THR A 475 14.86 31.36 -6.04
CA THR A 475 14.13 30.15 -5.61
C THR A 475 13.02 29.73 -6.57
N ASP A 476 12.65 30.57 -7.54
CA ASP A 476 11.53 30.36 -8.45
C ASP A 476 11.63 29.06 -9.26
N ARG A 477 12.85 28.66 -9.64
CA ARG A 477 13.10 27.37 -10.33
C ARG A 477 12.88 26.17 -9.42
N ALA A 478 13.33 26.24 -8.17
CA ALA A 478 13.12 25.17 -7.19
C ALA A 478 11.64 25.03 -6.81
N GLU A 479 10.94 26.15 -6.64
CA GLU A 479 9.50 26.18 -6.36
C GLU A 479 8.68 25.64 -7.54
N ARG A 480 9.02 26.02 -8.78
CA ARG A 480 8.40 25.46 -9.99
C ARG A 480 8.65 23.95 -10.08
N ALA A 481 9.88 23.50 -9.84
CA ALA A 481 10.23 22.08 -9.86
C ALA A 481 9.43 21.29 -8.81
N LEU A 482 9.27 21.81 -7.59
CA LEU A 482 8.44 21.17 -6.55
C LEU A 482 6.96 21.08 -6.99
N LYS A 483 6.43 22.12 -7.64
CA LYS A 483 5.06 22.11 -8.17
C LYS A 483 4.88 21.09 -9.29
N LEU A 484 5.84 20.97 -10.20
CA LEU A 484 5.84 19.96 -11.27
C LEU A 484 5.92 18.55 -10.67
N LEU A 485 6.82 18.34 -9.71
CA LEU A 485 6.98 17.05 -9.03
C LEU A 485 5.70 16.59 -8.32
N ALA A 486 4.92 17.52 -7.74
CA ALA A 486 3.63 17.21 -7.13
C ALA A 486 2.55 16.77 -8.14
N GLY A 487 2.67 17.14 -9.41
CA GLY A 487 1.78 16.70 -10.50
C GLY A 487 2.12 15.32 -11.07
N LEU A 488 3.33 14.81 -10.78
CA LEU A 488 3.84 13.55 -11.29
C LEU A 488 3.49 12.35 -10.39
N PRO A 489 3.53 11.11 -10.92
CA PRO A 489 3.34 9.90 -10.12
C PRO A 489 4.37 9.79 -8.97
N ALA A 490 3.95 9.21 -7.84
CA ALA A 490 4.75 9.17 -6.61
C ALA A 490 6.17 8.55 -6.76
N GLY A 491 6.38 7.63 -7.70
CA GLY A 491 7.73 7.08 -7.95
C GLY A 491 8.69 8.08 -8.59
N CYS A 492 8.21 9.20 -9.15
CA CYS A 492 9.06 10.22 -9.76
C CYS A 492 9.89 11.04 -8.75
N ASP A 493 9.59 10.93 -7.46
CA ASP A 493 10.38 11.51 -6.37
C ASP A 493 11.59 10.65 -6.00
N ARG A 494 11.59 9.34 -6.32
CA ARG A 494 12.74 8.47 -6.07
C ARG A 494 13.80 8.76 -7.13
N GLY A 495 14.83 9.53 -6.77
CA GLY A 495 15.95 9.85 -7.67
C GLY A 495 16.71 8.59 -8.13
N GLU A 496 17.41 8.70 -9.26
CA GLU A 496 18.35 7.70 -9.75
C GLU A 496 19.62 7.70 -8.86
N GLY A 497 19.59 7.06 -7.68
CA GLY A 497 20.81 6.95 -6.85
C GLY A 497 20.68 6.81 -5.32
N GLY A 498 19.49 6.86 -4.73
CA GLY A 498 19.27 6.43 -3.33
C GLY A 498 18.93 7.50 -2.28
N ALA A 499 18.40 7.00 -1.16
CA ALA A 499 17.99 7.58 0.13
C ALA A 499 17.19 8.90 0.18
N SER A 500 17.56 9.96 -0.55
CA SER A 500 16.87 11.26 -0.52
C SER A 500 16.15 11.54 -1.85
N GLY A 501 14.84 11.75 -1.79
CA GLY A 501 14.03 12.05 -2.97
C GLY A 501 14.32 13.41 -3.59
N VAL A 502 13.90 13.60 -4.84
CA VAL A 502 14.04 14.84 -5.62
C VAL A 502 13.41 16.04 -4.88
N ALA A 503 12.30 15.82 -4.16
CA ALA A 503 11.66 16.84 -3.33
C ALA A 503 12.57 17.31 -2.18
N ALA A 504 13.31 16.40 -1.56
CA ALA A 504 14.25 16.72 -0.50
C ALA A 504 15.45 17.50 -1.05
N GLU A 505 15.96 17.10 -2.22
CA GLU A 505 17.01 17.83 -2.94
C GLU A 505 16.55 19.27 -3.26
N LEU A 506 15.41 19.42 -3.93
CA LEU A 506 14.86 20.73 -4.31
C LEU A 506 14.60 21.63 -3.09
N SER A 507 14.10 21.06 -1.99
CA SER A 507 13.92 21.79 -0.74
C SER A 507 15.26 22.23 -0.14
N GLY A 508 16.30 21.40 -0.24
CA GLY A 508 17.66 21.75 0.16
C GLY A 508 18.24 22.89 -0.68
N LEU A 509 18.12 22.79 -2.01
CA LEU A 509 18.56 23.81 -2.94
C LEU A 509 17.85 25.15 -2.71
N ALA A 510 16.53 25.14 -2.50
CA ALA A 510 15.75 26.34 -2.19
C ALA A 510 16.21 27.00 -0.88
N ARG A 511 16.47 26.23 0.18
CA ARG A 511 16.96 26.75 1.46
C ARG A 511 18.34 27.38 1.34
N VAL A 512 19.28 26.72 0.66
CA VAL A 512 20.62 27.27 0.42
C VAL A 512 20.53 28.57 -0.37
N THR A 513 19.72 28.57 -1.42
CA THR A 513 19.50 29.74 -2.27
C THR A 513 18.90 30.91 -1.49
N ASP A 514 17.82 30.70 -0.74
CA ASP A 514 17.19 31.76 0.07
C ASP A 514 18.13 32.26 1.17
N SER A 515 18.88 31.37 1.83
CA SER A 515 19.87 31.74 2.84
C SER A 515 20.92 32.70 2.27
N ARG A 516 21.54 32.34 1.13
CA ARG A 516 22.56 33.18 0.48
C ARG A 516 22.00 34.52 0.03
N ARG A 517 20.79 34.55 -0.54
CA ARG A 517 20.10 35.79 -0.90
C ARG A 517 19.93 36.70 0.31
N ARG A 518 19.45 36.17 1.45
CA ARG A 518 19.29 36.95 2.70
C ARG A 518 20.62 37.48 3.25
N LEU A 519 21.70 36.71 3.14
CA LEU A 519 23.04 37.15 3.55
C LEU A 519 23.51 38.33 2.69
N GLN A 520 23.31 38.30 1.37
CA GLN A 520 23.66 39.39 0.47
C GLN A 520 22.81 40.65 0.71
N GLU A 521 21.49 40.50 0.88
CA GLU A 521 20.58 41.60 1.24
C GLU A 521 20.97 42.21 2.60
N GLY A 522 21.27 41.37 3.59
CA GLY A 522 21.70 41.78 4.92
C GLY A 522 23.04 42.49 4.93
N PHE A 523 24.00 42.03 4.12
CA PHE A 523 25.30 42.68 3.93
C PHE A 523 25.11 44.10 3.39
N ARG A 524 24.36 44.27 2.29
CA ARG A 524 24.11 45.59 1.68
C ARG A 524 23.39 46.53 2.64
N ALA A 525 22.39 46.03 3.37
CA ALA A 525 21.66 46.82 4.35
C ALA A 525 22.56 47.26 5.53
N SER A 526 23.44 46.38 6.01
CA SER A 526 24.39 46.68 7.08
C SER A 526 25.49 47.65 6.61
N LEU A 527 25.97 47.46 5.38
CA LEU A 527 26.96 48.33 4.74
C LEU A 527 26.43 49.76 4.60
N LYS A 528 25.17 49.93 4.15
CA LYS A 528 24.52 51.23 4.09
C LYS A 528 24.46 51.91 5.46
N LYS A 529 24.01 51.19 6.49
CA LYS A 529 23.95 51.71 7.86
C LYS A 529 25.33 52.09 8.42
N ALA A 530 26.35 51.31 8.09
CA ALA A 530 27.72 51.59 8.51
C ALA A 530 28.24 52.90 7.90
N ARG A 531 28.03 53.09 6.59
CA ARG A 531 28.36 54.34 5.88
C ARG A 531 27.58 55.54 6.42
N ASP A 532 26.31 55.36 6.75
CA ASP A 532 25.49 56.41 7.36
C ASP A 532 26.02 56.82 8.75
N ALA A 533 26.37 55.84 9.60
CA ALA A 533 26.96 56.07 10.92
C ALA A 533 28.32 56.77 10.83
N GLU A 534 29.14 56.36 9.86
CA GLU A 534 30.43 56.96 9.57
C GLU A 534 30.28 58.42 9.11
N SER A 535 29.37 58.69 8.17
CA SER A 535 29.09 60.05 7.70
C SER A 535 28.56 60.97 8.80
N SER A 536 27.89 60.39 9.81
CA SER A 536 27.40 61.05 11.02
C SER A 536 28.45 61.14 12.13
N CYS A 537 29.72 60.85 11.83
CA CYS A 537 30.84 60.94 12.78
C CYS A 537 30.69 60.05 14.03
N ARG A 538 30.12 58.84 13.87
CA ARG A 538 30.01 57.83 14.93
C ARG A 538 30.91 56.62 14.61
N PRO A 539 32.23 56.72 14.81
CA PRO A 539 33.19 55.70 14.34
C PRO A 539 33.04 54.35 15.05
N ALA A 540 32.69 54.32 16.34
CA ALA A 540 32.45 53.08 17.07
C ALA A 540 31.21 52.30 16.55
N ASP A 541 30.11 53.01 16.27
CA ASP A 541 28.91 52.42 15.67
C ASP A 541 29.20 51.91 14.25
N ALA A 542 29.93 52.70 13.45
CA ALA A 542 30.32 52.34 12.10
C ALA A 542 31.22 51.09 12.09
N ALA A 543 32.23 51.02 12.95
CA ALA A 543 33.14 49.87 13.07
C ALA A 543 32.37 48.58 13.41
N ARG A 544 31.44 48.65 14.36
CA ARG A 544 30.57 47.50 14.72
C ARG A 544 29.69 47.06 13.55
N LEU A 545 29.11 48.00 12.82
CA LEU A 545 28.22 47.71 11.68
C LEU A 545 28.99 47.14 10.47
N TYR A 546 30.19 47.66 10.17
CA TYR A 546 31.07 47.08 9.14
C TYR A 546 31.51 45.66 9.53
N ALA A 547 31.95 45.44 10.78
CA ALA A 547 32.32 44.10 11.25
C ALA A 547 31.14 43.12 11.18
N SER A 548 29.93 43.58 11.56
CA SER A 548 28.71 42.77 11.45
C SER A 548 28.34 42.46 9.99
N ALA A 549 28.56 43.41 9.07
CA ALA A 549 28.34 43.19 7.64
C ALA A 549 29.29 42.10 7.12
N LEU A 550 30.60 42.18 7.41
CA LEU A 550 31.56 41.15 7.01
C LEU A 550 31.18 39.77 7.57
N ALA A 551 30.78 39.69 8.84
CA ALA A 551 30.38 38.44 9.48
C ALA A 551 29.22 37.72 8.77
N LEU A 552 28.28 38.46 8.14
CA LEU A 552 27.19 37.86 7.36
C LEU A 552 27.73 37.09 6.15
N LEU A 553 28.62 37.70 5.37
CA LEU A 553 29.22 37.04 4.22
C LEU A 553 30.31 36.02 4.62
N ASP A 554 30.84 36.09 5.84
CA ASP A 554 31.77 35.10 6.38
C ASP A 554 31.10 33.79 6.79
N SER A 555 29.82 33.85 7.12
CA SER A 555 29.04 32.66 7.51
C SER A 555 28.78 31.69 6.35
N ASP A 556 28.82 32.17 5.11
CA ASP A 556 28.76 31.35 3.89
C ASP A 556 29.59 32.01 2.78
N THR A 557 30.79 31.49 2.54
CA THR A 557 31.69 31.98 1.48
C THR A 557 31.06 31.85 0.10
N GLY A 558 30.10 30.94 -0.06
CA GLY A 558 29.35 30.77 -1.29
C GLY A 558 28.40 31.92 -1.59
N ALA A 559 28.12 32.85 -0.66
CA ALA A 559 27.37 34.08 -0.88
C ALA A 559 28.26 35.27 -1.33
N ARG A 560 29.59 35.11 -1.25
CA ARG A 560 30.59 36.11 -1.63
C ARG A 560 30.94 35.98 -3.10
N CYS A 561 30.20 36.64 -3.97
CA CYS A 561 30.42 36.48 -5.40
C CYS A 561 29.94 37.69 -6.20
N GLY A 562 30.41 37.79 -7.45
CA GLY A 562 30.14 38.93 -8.32
C GLY A 562 30.69 40.25 -7.74
N GLU A 563 29.95 41.34 -7.93
CA GLU A 563 30.35 42.67 -7.45
C GLU A 563 30.47 42.77 -5.91
N LEU A 564 29.76 41.91 -5.19
CA LEU A 564 29.78 41.87 -3.72
C LEU A 564 31.12 41.41 -3.14
N GLU A 565 31.89 40.60 -3.87
CA GLU A 565 33.26 40.24 -3.45
C GLU A 565 34.15 41.49 -3.41
N GLY A 566 34.03 42.38 -4.42
CA GLY A 566 34.76 43.65 -4.46
C GLY A 566 34.37 44.59 -3.31
N GLU A 567 33.07 44.71 -3.02
CA GLU A 567 32.58 45.49 -1.87
C GLU A 567 33.07 44.91 -0.54
N TYR A 568 33.00 43.58 -0.38
CA TYR A 568 33.50 42.89 0.81
C TYR A 568 34.99 43.17 1.05
N GLN A 569 35.83 43.05 0.02
CA GLN A 569 37.27 43.33 0.14
C GLN A 569 37.54 44.81 0.44
N THR A 570 36.78 45.72 -0.15
CA THR A 570 36.88 47.16 0.14
C THR A 570 36.59 47.45 1.61
N VAL A 571 35.52 46.86 2.15
CA VAL A 571 35.16 47.02 3.57
C VAL A 571 36.25 46.44 4.48
N ARG A 572 36.72 45.23 4.16
CA ARG A 572 37.72 44.52 4.96
C ARG A 572 39.08 45.21 4.99
N LEU A 573 39.55 45.69 3.85
CA LEU A 573 40.90 46.23 3.68
C LEU A 573 40.98 47.74 3.90
N SER A 574 39.88 48.47 3.68
CA SER A 574 39.88 49.94 3.73
C SER A 574 38.92 50.49 4.78
N ASP A 575 37.61 50.26 4.64
CA ASP A 575 36.63 50.98 5.46
C ASP A 575 36.71 50.62 6.95
N LEU A 576 36.75 49.33 7.29
CA LEU A 576 36.79 48.87 8.68
C LEU A 576 38.09 49.32 9.39
N PRO A 577 39.30 49.11 8.83
CA PRO A 577 40.53 49.63 9.44
C PRO A 577 40.51 51.15 9.63
N ARG A 578 39.93 51.88 8.67
CA ARG A 578 39.85 53.34 8.71
C ARG A 578 38.95 53.83 9.86
N VAL A 579 37.74 53.29 10.01
CA VAL A 579 36.86 53.69 11.13
C VAL A 579 37.34 53.21 12.49
N ALA A 580 37.97 52.02 12.56
CA ALA A 580 38.60 51.53 13.79
C ALA A 580 39.80 52.41 14.20
N GLY A 581 40.54 52.94 13.22
CA GLY A 581 41.58 53.94 13.44
C GLY A 581 41.02 55.25 14.01
N ALA A 582 39.93 55.76 13.43
CA ALA A 582 39.24 56.96 13.92
C ALA A 582 38.67 56.80 15.34
N GLU A 583 38.13 55.62 15.68
CA GLU A 583 37.67 55.30 17.04
C GLU A 583 38.83 55.32 18.05
N ARG A 584 39.94 54.62 17.75
CA ARG A 584 41.12 54.60 18.63
C ARG A 584 41.71 56.00 18.82
N LEU A 585 41.75 56.79 17.74
CA LEU A 585 42.24 58.16 17.79
C LEU A 585 41.35 59.03 18.70
N SER A 586 40.03 58.91 18.59
CA SER A 586 39.08 59.64 19.44
C SER A 586 39.31 59.29 20.93
N GLY A 587 39.44 58.00 21.27
CA GLY A 587 39.73 57.58 22.65
C GLY A 587 41.10 58.02 23.15
N ALA A 588 42.13 58.02 22.29
CA ALA A 588 43.46 58.53 22.65
C ALA A 588 43.44 60.05 22.92
N VAL A 589 42.72 60.80 22.11
CA VAL A 589 42.53 62.25 22.24
C VAL A 589 41.78 62.58 23.53
N GLU A 590 40.68 61.90 23.81
CA GLU A 590 39.94 62.03 25.08
C GLU A 590 40.83 61.71 26.29
N GLY A 591 41.69 60.70 26.19
CA GLY A 591 42.69 60.37 27.22
C GLY A 591 43.72 61.48 27.46
N GLU A 592 44.23 62.10 26.40
CA GLU A 592 45.15 63.24 26.51
C GLU A 592 44.45 64.50 27.02
N LEU A 593 43.20 64.76 26.62
CA LEU A 593 42.37 65.84 27.17
C LEU A 593 42.15 65.63 28.67
N ALA A 594 41.85 64.41 29.12
CA ALA A 594 41.70 64.10 30.54
C ALA A 594 43.01 64.31 31.33
N LYS A 595 44.17 63.94 30.76
CA LYS A 595 45.49 64.20 31.37
C LYS A 595 45.77 65.69 31.49
N ALA A 596 45.51 66.46 30.43
CA ALA A 596 45.65 67.91 30.43
C ALA A 596 44.73 68.58 31.47
N ARG A 597 43.45 68.16 31.53
CA ARG A 597 42.49 68.62 32.56
C ARG A 597 43.02 68.36 33.97
N LYS A 598 43.55 67.15 34.23
CA LYS A 598 44.11 66.77 35.53
C LYS A 598 45.29 67.67 35.91
N ARG A 599 46.23 67.91 35.00
CA ARG A 599 47.39 68.79 35.21
C ARG A 599 46.95 70.23 35.51
N PHE A 600 46.00 70.74 34.74
CA PHE A 600 45.46 72.07 34.96
C PHE A 600 44.78 72.20 36.33
N SER A 601 43.95 71.23 36.72
CA SER A 601 43.28 71.20 38.03
C SER A 601 44.23 71.03 39.22
N ALA A 602 45.42 70.47 38.99
CA ALA A 602 46.47 70.31 40.00
C ALA A 602 47.38 71.53 40.15
N GLY A 603 47.08 72.64 39.46
CA GLY A 603 47.86 73.87 39.52
C GLY A 603 49.14 73.85 38.68
N ASP A 604 49.20 73.02 37.63
CA ASP A 604 50.32 72.97 36.66
C ASP A 604 49.86 73.36 35.23
N PRO A 605 49.49 74.64 34.99
CA PRO A 605 49.06 75.11 33.66
C PRO A 605 50.11 74.97 32.53
N PRO A 606 51.43 75.19 32.75
CA PRO A 606 52.43 74.98 31.71
C PRO A 606 52.48 73.53 31.18
N ALA A 607 52.38 72.53 32.07
CA ALA A 607 52.34 71.13 31.64
C ALA A 607 51.03 70.77 30.92
N ALA A 608 49.91 71.41 31.25
CA ALA A 608 48.66 71.24 30.52
C ALA A 608 48.76 71.80 29.08
N LEU A 609 49.33 73.01 28.92
CA LEU A 609 49.55 73.63 27.60
C LEU A 609 50.49 72.80 26.70
N ALA A 610 51.52 72.20 27.28
CA ALA A 610 52.46 71.32 26.56
C ALA A 610 51.77 70.10 25.91
N ILE A 611 50.61 69.68 26.43
CA ILE A 611 49.78 68.61 25.88
C ILE A 611 48.75 69.17 24.87
N LEU A 612 48.06 70.26 25.22
CA LEU A 612 46.89 70.76 24.48
C LEU A 612 47.23 71.45 23.14
N LEU A 613 48.32 72.21 23.07
CA LEU A 613 48.73 72.93 21.85
C LEU A 613 49.12 72.00 20.67
N PRO A 614 49.96 70.97 20.87
CA PRO A 614 50.23 70.01 19.80
C PRO A 614 48.99 69.17 19.46
N LEU A 615 48.15 68.84 20.44
CA LEU A 615 46.94 68.02 20.24
C LEU A 615 45.90 68.73 19.35
N SER A 616 45.55 69.99 19.65
CA SER A 616 44.61 70.79 18.85
C SER A 616 45.10 70.98 17.41
N THR A 617 46.39 71.23 17.22
CA THR A 617 47.01 71.37 15.89
C THR A 617 46.96 70.05 15.11
N ALA A 618 47.24 68.92 15.76
CA ALA A 618 47.18 67.61 15.14
C ALA A 618 45.76 67.24 14.71
N LEU A 619 44.76 67.47 15.57
CA LEU A 619 43.35 67.20 15.28
C LEU A 619 42.81 67.99 14.09
N ARG A 620 43.18 69.28 13.97
CA ARG A 620 42.74 70.14 12.86
C ARG A 620 43.32 69.74 11.49
N ARG A 621 44.41 68.96 11.48
CA ARG A 621 45.06 68.48 10.25
C ARG A 621 44.55 67.11 9.77
N LEU A 622 43.61 66.50 10.50
CA LEU A 622 43.07 65.20 10.13
C LEU A 622 42.12 65.31 8.91
N PRO A 623 42.12 64.32 8.00
CA PRO A 623 41.21 64.29 6.85
C PRO A 623 39.72 64.34 7.21
N ASP A 624 39.37 63.89 8.41
CA ASP A 624 38.02 63.85 8.98
C ASP A 624 37.82 64.89 10.09
N ALA A 625 38.54 66.03 10.04
CA ALA A 625 38.51 67.08 11.07
C ALA A 625 37.09 67.50 11.52
N ARG A 626 36.09 67.45 10.62
CA ARG A 626 34.68 67.73 10.96
C ARG A 626 34.12 66.82 12.07
N CYS A 627 34.58 65.57 12.13
CA CYS A 627 34.12 64.59 13.12
C CYS A 627 34.78 64.78 14.49
N HIS A 628 35.89 65.51 14.53
CA HIS A 628 36.62 65.83 15.76
C HIS A 628 36.40 67.27 16.22
N ALA A 629 35.48 68.03 15.59
CA ALA A 629 35.29 69.45 15.84
C ALA A 629 34.95 69.78 17.30
N ALA A 630 34.17 68.92 17.97
CA ALA A 630 33.85 69.08 19.39
C ALA A 630 35.08 68.89 20.29
N LEU A 631 35.91 67.88 20.01
CA LEU A 631 37.16 67.61 20.74
C LEU A 631 38.20 68.71 20.49
N VAL A 632 38.28 69.24 19.26
CA VAL A 632 39.12 70.41 18.93
C VAL A 632 38.68 71.62 19.75
N LYS A 633 37.37 71.91 19.78
CA LYS A 633 36.82 73.02 20.56
C LYS A 633 37.13 72.87 22.05
N GLU A 634 36.96 71.67 22.61
CA GLU A 634 37.28 71.37 24.00
C GLU A 634 38.78 71.54 24.30
N ALA A 635 39.66 71.06 23.40
CA ALA A 635 41.10 71.26 23.51
C ALA A 635 41.49 72.74 23.51
N ASP A 636 40.87 73.52 22.62
CA ASP A 636 41.12 74.96 22.49
C ASP A 636 40.63 75.74 23.72
N GLU A 637 39.44 75.43 24.24
CA GLU A 637 38.88 76.06 25.45
C GLU A 637 39.75 75.77 26.68
N LEU A 638 40.20 74.52 26.85
CA LEU A 638 41.13 74.15 27.91
C LEU A 638 42.50 74.84 27.74
N ALA A 639 43.00 74.96 26.50
CA ALA A 639 44.26 75.64 26.23
C ALA A 639 44.17 77.14 26.53
N GLN A 640 43.06 77.79 26.18
CA GLN A 640 42.82 79.20 26.53
C GLN A 640 42.77 79.39 28.05
N GLY A 641 42.03 78.54 28.78
CA GLY A 641 41.97 78.60 30.24
C GLY A 641 43.32 78.40 30.92
N ALA A 642 44.11 77.43 30.45
CA ALA A 642 45.48 77.22 30.94
C ALA A 642 46.42 78.38 30.56
N GLY A 643 46.28 78.97 29.37
CA GLY A 643 47.05 80.13 28.92
C GLY A 643 46.83 81.37 29.79
N VAL A 644 45.57 81.64 30.17
CA VAL A 644 45.23 82.73 31.11
C VAL A 644 45.82 82.50 32.50
N ALA A 645 45.96 81.25 32.94
CA ALA A 645 46.52 80.92 34.25
C ALA A 645 48.06 80.93 34.32
N VAL A 646 48.76 80.97 33.17
CA VAL A 646 50.22 81.15 33.07
C VAL A 646 50.63 82.61 32.95
N ALA A 647 49.78 83.45 32.35
CA ALA A 647 49.96 84.89 32.19
C ALA A 647 49.72 85.63 33.51
#